data_AF-A0A1G0XVH5-F1
#
_entry.id   AF-A0A1G0XVH5-F1
#
_cell.length_a   1.000
_cell.length_b   1.000
_cell.length_c   1.000
_cell.angle_alpha   90.00
_cell.angle_beta   90.00
_cell.angle_gamma   90.00
#
_symmetry.space_group_name_H-M   'P 1'
#
loop_
_entity.id
_entity.type
_entity.pdbx_description
1 polymer ?
#
loop_
_entity_poly.entity_id
_entity_poly.type
_entity_poly.pdbx_seq_one_letter_code
_entity_poly.pdbx_strand_id
1 'polypeptide(L)'
;MKALIWKELREYRMFFWVTLFLIALIRVSHEIIPHYISGSRITYDIWNVYFGIFILPVLFAFAAAIPFNSEFIQGTRQFLLNRPMATWKIFLVKVSGGLAIMILLTAISYYVFYMPNLDKGRIIGLDRGFFPEVSIYVFLICTTTVYFSILLSSLLFKNSIVSIVLSPFVVVIDFILCLPAIVIFLYFGISPLKCLFVLIPLLMTVVLLIFCYVVWKYSVVRDSGTVKALIVTLAVILAAFYAFHGAITVSSKLRLEKAIAAAEKEGISLSFKKMATNADLDEIIKLADRINEKYLNNIWDFVTSSSDFPYNYKWKDEVDEKKKQEFYRLFTEDKEILEFFRRCRNFVEAEGSKGYAIESRIINPIFEINDFMLFERKFYSAFLDSALCRLRMRSIIKDRFGDNYITPYRSVANAIITIPCEKKYEGIFKQILEEYSSDRLTEKEFINRQTRLYGYFFEKWKEGNYRNRAEEYGFDKLPERFAFGLYISCLGAPLLNRDEAYFINYYAGKLKLCSTPFNKLEQRYIEEDDRRKKDNCLVAGMFIGGYVVYNYNYAKASEGYYTLALALKAYKSKYGEYPESLEKVCPEFLIKLPMDPFSGEGFIYEKKGNGFAVHSVGRVDGKFQYPNLGVSCEQ
;
A
#
# COMPACT_ATOMS: atom_id res chain seq x y z
N MET A 1 -34.12 17.05 43.60
CA MET A 1 -33.68 17.16 42.19
C MET A 1 -33.75 18.58 41.64
N LYS A 2 -34.95 19.18 41.43
CA LYS A 2 -35.12 20.53 40.83
C LYS A 2 -34.17 21.61 41.39
N ALA A 3 -34.05 21.71 42.72
CA ALA A 3 -33.16 22.70 43.36
C ALA A 3 -31.67 22.52 43.03
N LEU A 4 -31.20 21.30 42.78
CA LEU A 4 -29.81 21.05 42.36
C LEU A 4 -29.63 21.51 40.91
N ILE A 5 -30.54 21.15 40.00
CA ILE A 5 -30.50 21.62 38.60
C ILE A 5 -30.46 23.16 38.54
N TRP A 6 -31.31 23.84 39.32
CA TRP A 6 -31.31 25.30 39.42
C TRP A 6 -30.02 25.90 40.02
N LYS A 7 -29.31 25.18 40.88
CA LYS A 7 -27.99 25.59 41.40
C LYS A 7 -26.94 25.51 40.30
N GLU A 8 -26.80 24.34 39.68
CA GLU A 8 -25.83 24.11 38.59
C GLU A 8 -26.03 25.12 37.45
N LEU A 9 -27.27 25.32 36.97
CA LEU A 9 -27.58 26.30 35.92
C LEU A 9 -27.19 27.73 36.32
N ARG A 10 -27.27 28.10 37.60
CA ARG A 10 -26.86 29.43 38.08
C ARG A 10 -25.34 29.61 38.06
N GLU A 11 -24.60 28.56 38.38
CA GLU A 11 -23.13 28.57 38.37
C GLU A 11 -22.61 28.62 36.93
N TYR A 12 -23.13 27.78 36.04
CA TYR A 12 -22.78 27.80 34.62
C TYR A 12 -23.20 29.08 33.89
N ARG A 13 -24.23 29.82 34.37
CA ARG A 13 -24.71 31.06 33.74
C ARG A 13 -23.60 32.09 33.50
N MET A 14 -22.70 32.29 34.47
CA MET A 14 -21.60 33.26 34.31
C MET A 14 -20.64 32.82 33.21
N PHE A 15 -20.21 31.55 33.25
CA PHE A 15 -19.31 30.98 32.24
C PHE A 15 -19.91 31.06 30.84
N PHE A 16 -21.19 30.69 30.67
CA PHE A 16 -21.89 30.77 29.38
C PHE A 16 -21.81 32.16 28.75
N TRP A 17 -22.10 33.22 29.51
CA TRP A 17 -22.05 34.60 28.99
C TRP A 17 -20.62 35.09 28.71
N VAL A 18 -19.65 34.76 29.57
CA VAL A 18 -18.24 35.09 29.34
C VAL A 18 -17.72 34.38 28.07
N THR A 19 -18.10 33.13 27.87
CA THR A 19 -17.71 32.36 26.68
C THR A 19 -18.38 32.86 25.41
N LEU A 20 -19.68 33.21 25.45
CA LEU A 20 -20.34 33.86 24.30
C LEU A 20 -19.70 35.20 23.95
N PHE A 21 -19.35 36.02 24.95
CA PHE A 21 -18.63 37.26 24.73
C PHE A 21 -17.26 37.01 24.10
N LEU A 22 -16.53 35.97 24.53
CA LEU A 22 -15.25 35.60 23.93
C LEU A 22 -15.39 35.13 22.47
N ILE A 23 -16.39 34.30 22.15
CA ILE A 23 -16.72 33.90 20.77
C ILE A 23 -16.97 35.14 19.90
N ALA A 24 -17.81 36.07 20.38
CA ALA A 24 -18.13 37.30 19.67
C ALA A 24 -16.90 38.21 19.50
N LEU A 25 -16.09 38.37 20.55
CA LEU A 25 -14.87 39.19 20.53
C LEU A 25 -13.84 38.66 19.53
N ILE A 26 -13.62 37.34 19.47
CA ILE A 26 -12.73 36.70 18.50
C ILE A 26 -13.28 36.86 17.07
N ARG A 27 -14.60 36.73 16.88
CA ARG A 27 -15.20 36.95 15.55
C ARG A 27 -15.09 38.40 15.09
N VAL A 28 -15.29 39.37 15.99
CA VAL A 28 -15.17 40.81 15.68
C VAL A 28 -13.71 41.20 15.43
N SER A 29 -12.76 40.72 16.25
CA SER A 29 -11.34 40.98 16.01
C SER A 29 -10.88 40.39 14.68
N HIS A 30 -11.44 39.25 14.26
CA HIS A 30 -11.19 38.67 12.95
C HIS A 30 -11.66 39.55 11.77
N GLU A 31 -12.75 40.32 11.89
CA GLU A 31 -13.15 41.23 10.81
C GLU A 31 -12.26 42.48 10.74
N ILE A 32 -11.66 42.89 11.87
CA ILE A 32 -10.90 44.14 11.98
C ILE A 32 -9.42 43.93 11.64
N ILE A 33 -8.77 42.91 12.19
CA ILE A 33 -7.32 42.71 12.12
C ILE A 33 -6.77 42.49 10.69
N PRO A 34 -7.42 41.74 9.78
CA PRO A 34 -6.96 41.56 8.40
C PRO A 34 -6.79 42.84 7.61
N HIS A 35 -7.50 43.90 7.99
CA HIS A 35 -7.39 45.20 7.34
C HIS A 35 -6.07 45.91 7.65
N TYR A 36 -5.40 45.51 8.74
CA TYR A 36 -4.13 46.08 9.21
C TYR A 36 -2.92 45.17 8.97
N ILE A 37 -3.10 43.85 8.81
CA ILE A 37 -2.02 42.90 8.54
C ILE A 37 -1.98 42.58 7.04
N SER A 38 -1.37 43.47 6.27
CA SER A 38 -1.14 43.30 4.83
C SER A 38 -0.14 42.17 4.54
N GLY A 39 -0.63 40.97 4.20
CA GLY A 39 0.26 39.84 3.87
C GLY A 39 -0.42 38.63 3.24
N SER A 40 -1.39 38.01 3.91
CA SER A 40 -2.11 36.86 3.32
C SER A 40 -3.48 36.59 3.98
N ARG A 41 -4.56 36.84 3.24
CA ARG A 41 -5.94 36.53 3.68
C ARG A 41 -6.15 35.03 3.96
N ILE A 42 -5.41 34.17 3.25
CA ILE A 42 -5.48 32.70 3.33
C ILE A 42 -5.00 32.18 4.69
N THR A 43 -3.88 32.67 5.22
CA THR A 43 -3.38 32.21 6.54
C THR A 43 -4.35 32.57 7.66
N TYR A 44 -5.05 33.71 7.51
CA TYR A 44 -5.96 34.22 8.52
C TYR A 44 -7.30 33.47 8.55
N ASP A 45 -7.92 33.18 7.39
CA ASP A 45 -9.11 32.31 7.32
C ASP A 45 -8.79 30.89 7.87
N ILE A 46 -7.58 30.37 7.63
CA ILE A 46 -7.09 29.10 8.22
C ILE A 46 -6.98 29.20 9.76
N TRP A 47 -6.36 30.25 10.29
CA TRP A 47 -6.30 30.51 11.75
C TRP A 47 -7.68 30.57 12.38
N ASN A 48 -8.66 31.17 11.69
CA ASN A 48 -10.02 31.32 12.16
C ASN A 48 -10.74 29.97 12.30
N VAL A 49 -10.57 29.11 11.30
CA VAL A 49 -11.03 27.71 11.32
C VAL A 49 -10.34 26.95 12.47
N TYR A 50 -9.02 27.06 12.64
CA TYR A 50 -8.32 26.38 13.74
C TYR A 50 -8.76 26.86 15.14
N PHE A 51 -8.88 28.16 15.35
CA PHE A 51 -9.24 28.72 16.65
C PHE A 51 -10.70 28.41 17.02
N GLY A 52 -11.62 28.58 16.07
CA GLY A 52 -13.05 28.33 16.25
C GLY A 52 -13.41 26.87 16.49
N ILE A 53 -12.63 25.94 15.94
CA ILE A 53 -12.99 24.51 15.89
C ILE A 53 -12.17 23.65 16.84
N PHE A 54 -10.90 24.02 17.13
CA PHE A 54 -10.04 23.21 18.00
C PHE A 54 -9.78 23.90 19.35
N ILE A 55 -9.39 25.18 19.35
CA ILE A 55 -8.99 25.87 20.58
C ILE A 55 -10.22 26.19 21.44
N LEU A 56 -11.25 26.80 20.85
CA LEU A 56 -12.44 27.21 21.60
C LEU A 56 -13.20 26.03 22.25
N PRO A 57 -13.48 24.90 21.57
CA PRO A 57 -14.15 23.77 22.21
C PRO A 57 -13.35 23.17 23.38
N VAL A 58 -12.01 23.10 23.28
CA VAL A 58 -11.14 22.69 24.41
C VAL A 58 -11.27 23.66 25.59
N LEU A 59 -11.30 24.98 25.34
CA LEU A 59 -11.58 25.98 26.38
C LEU A 59 -12.99 25.83 26.99
N PHE A 60 -13.99 25.43 26.20
CA PHE A 60 -15.35 25.17 26.71
C PHE A 60 -15.39 23.93 27.59
N ALA A 61 -14.64 22.88 27.23
CA ALA A 61 -14.49 21.69 28.06
C ALA A 61 -13.83 22.01 29.41
N PHE A 62 -12.81 22.89 29.44
CA PHE A 62 -12.25 23.40 30.69
C PHE A 62 -13.28 24.20 31.49
N ALA A 63 -13.96 25.20 30.88
CA ALA A 63 -14.94 26.04 31.56
C ALA A 63 -16.12 25.22 32.14
N ALA A 64 -16.59 24.21 31.39
CA ALA A 64 -17.66 23.31 31.83
C ALA A 64 -17.25 22.37 32.98
N ALA A 65 -15.95 22.16 33.22
CA ALA A 65 -15.45 21.36 34.34
C ALA A 65 -15.24 22.18 35.62
N ILE A 66 -15.12 23.52 35.54
CA ILE A 66 -14.80 24.37 36.70
C ILE A 66 -15.82 24.23 37.84
N PRO A 67 -17.15 24.35 37.66
CA PRO A 67 -18.12 24.26 38.75
C PRO A 67 -18.10 22.89 39.46
N PHE A 68 -17.94 21.82 38.67
CA PHE A 68 -17.78 20.46 39.18
C PHE A 68 -16.57 20.35 40.13
N ASN A 69 -15.45 21.00 39.77
CA ASN A 69 -14.20 20.97 40.52
C ASN A 69 -14.23 21.83 41.78
N SER A 70 -14.76 23.07 41.69
CA SER A 70 -14.80 24.00 42.83
C SER A 70 -15.58 23.43 44.00
N GLU A 71 -16.67 22.70 43.74
CA GLU A 71 -17.47 22.05 44.78
C GLU A 71 -16.69 21.02 45.60
N PHE A 72 -15.81 20.22 44.96
CA PHE A 72 -14.98 19.24 45.66
C PHE A 72 -13.95 19.88 46.59
N ILE A 73 -13.44 21.06 46.23
CA ILE A 73 -12.46 21.82 47.01
C ILE A 73 -13.16 22.55 48.17
N GLN A 74 -14.37 23.07 47.95
CA GLN A 74 -15.12 23.90 48.89
C GLN A 74 -15.96 23.12 49.93
N GLY A 75 -15.69 21.83 50.13
CA GLY A 75 -16.32 21.05 51.21
C GLY A 75 -17.81 20.75 51.02
N THR A 76 -18.37 20.88 49.81
CA THR A 76 -19.80 20.62 49.56
C THR A 76 -20.22 19.16 49.81
N ARG A 77 -19.27 18.26 50.09
CA ARG A 77 -19.49 16.90 50.58
C ARG A 77 -20.55 16.84 51.69
N GLN A 78 -20.53 17.76 52.67
CA GLN A 78 -21.58 17.80 53.71
C GLN A 78 -22.96 18.12 53.13
N PHE A 79 -23.07 19.09 52.22
CA PHE A 79 -24.33 19.43 51.54
C PHE A 79 -24.87 18.27 50.67
N LEU A 80 -23.98 17.51 50.02
CA LEU A 80 -24.34 16.36 49.20
C LEU A 80 -24.75 15.13 50.03
N LEU A 81 -24.10 14.90 51.18
CA LEU A 81 -24.42 13.79 52.09
C LEU A 81 -25.67 14.05 52.95
N ASN A 82 -25.97 15.31 53.30
CA ASN A 82 -27.13 15.69 54.13
C ASN A 82 -28.46 15.71 53.36
N ARG A 83 -28.51 15.25 52.10
CA ARG A 83 -29.73 15.19 51.28
C ARG A 83 -30.05 13.73 50.92
N PRO A 84 -31.32 13.29 51.02
CA PRO A 84 -31.73 11.93 50.65
C PRO A 84 -31.82 11.78 49.12
N MET A 85 -30.68 11.90 48.41
CA MET A 85 -30.57 11.66 46.98
C MET A 85 -29.41 10.70 46.70
N ALA A 86 -29.67 9.70 45.87
CA ALA A 86 -28.65 8.74 45.46
C ALA A 86 -27.49 9.43 44.74
N THR A 87 -26.25 9.09 45.13
CA THR A 87 -24.98 9.68 44.67
C THR A 87 -24.84 9.73 43.14
N TRP A 88 -25.44 8.79 42.41
CA TRP A 88 -25.43 8.76 40.94
C TRP A 88 -26.33 9.84 40.31
N LYS A 89 -27.44 10.22 40.95
CA LYS A 89 -28.33 11.29 40.45
C LYS A 89 -27.67 12.66 40.55
N ILE A 90 -26.87 12.86 41.59
CA ILE A 90 -26.05 14.06 41.79
C ILE A 90 -24.99 14.14 40.69
N PHE A 91 -24.20 13.07 40.51
CA PHE A 91 -23.19 12.96 39.44
C PHE A 91 -23.78 13.26 38.06
N LEU A 92 -24.88 12.59 37.70
CA LEU A 92 -25.51 12.73 36.39
C LEU A 92 -25.96 14.17 36.13
N VAL A 93 -26.57 14.86 37.10
CA VAL A 93 -27.04 16.24 36.90
C VAL A 93 -25.89 17.23 36.76
N LYS A 94 -24.78 17.06 37.49
CA LYS A 94 -23.60 17.90 37.31
C LYS A 94 -22.94 17.72 35.94
N VAL A 95 -22.65 16.45 35.59
CA VAL A 95 -21.98 16.09 34.34
C VAL A 95 -22.83 16.47 33.14
N SER A 96 -24.14 16.21 33.17
CA SER A 96 -25.04 16.59 32.08
C SER A 96 -25.21 18.10 31.94
N GLY A 97 -25.19 18.87 33.05
CA GLY A 97 -25.22 20.33 33.01
C GLY A 97 -24.00 20.93 32.29
N GLY A 98 -22.79 20.53 32.70
CA GLY A 98 -21.56 20.97 32.05
C GLY A 98 -21.47 20.50 30.59
N LEU A 99 -21.78 19.23 30.33
CA LEU A 99 -21.76 18.66 28.98
C LEU A 99 -22.75 19.37 28.03
N ALA A 100 -23.99 19.63 28.46
CA ALA A 100 -24.97 20.31 27.62
C ALA A 100 -24.52 21.72 27.21
N ILE A 101 -23.90 22.44 28.14
CA ILE A 101 -23.41 23.81 27.91
C ILE A 101 -22.16 23.80 27.03
N MET A 102 -21.25 22.85 27.23
CA MET A 102 -20.10 22.63 26.35
C MET A 102 -20.54 22.27 24.91
N ILE A 103 -21.51 21.36 24.75
CA ILE A 103 -22.08 20.99 23.44
C ILE A 103 -22.69 22.22 22.76
N LEU A 104 -23.51 22.99 23.47
CA LEU A 104 -24.15 24.20 22.96
C LEU A 104 -23.13 25.24 22.50
N LEU A 105 -22.12 25.53 23.32
CA LEU A 105 -21.06 26.50 22.99
C LEU A 105 -20.19 26.01 21.83
N THR A 106 -19.85 24.72 21.78
CA THR A 106 -19.12 24.09 20.66
C THR A 106 -19.90 24.21 19.35
N ALA A 107 -21.21 23.96 19.39
CA ALA A 107 -22.08 24.13 18.24
C ALA A 107 -22.14 25.59 17.79
N ILE A 108 -22.32 26.55 18.70
CA ILE A 108 -22.31 27.99 18.39
C ILE A 108 -20.97 28.40 17.75
N SER A 109 -19.83 27.96 18.31
CA SER A 109 -18.51 28.23 17.75
C SER A 109 -18.36 27.65 16.33
N TYR A 110 -18.81 26.42 16.09
CA TYR A 110 -18.84 25.82 14.76
C TYR A 110 -19.68 26.65 13.77
N TYR A 111 -20.88 27.09 14.16
CA TYR A 111 -21.73 27.95 13.32
C TYR A 111 -21.15 29.35 13.08
N VAL A 112 -20.39 29.92 14.02
CA VAL A 112 -19.78 31.27 13.89
C VAL A 112 -18.50 31.26 13.07
N PHE A 113 -17.67 30.21 13.17
CA PHE A 113 -16.34 30.18 12.56
C PHE A 113 -16.22 29.28 11.32
N TYR A 114 -16.94 28.16 11.26
CA TYR A 114 -16.83 27.20 10.15
C TYR A 114 -17.85 27.45 9.04
N MET A 115 -19.14 27.53 9.39
CA MET A 115 -20.23 27.66 8.40
C MET A 115 -20.06 28.83 7.42
N PRO A 116 -19.66 30.06 7.83
CA PRO A 116 -19.44 31.18 6.89
C PRO A 116 -18.24 31.01 5.94
N ASN A 117 -17.41 29.98 6.15
CA ASN A 117 -16.19 29.72 5.38
C ASN A 117 -16.29 28.45 4.52
N LEU A 118 -17.40 27.69 4.57
CA LEU A 118 -17.61 26.47 3.78
C LEU A 118 -17.41 26.70 2.28
N ASP A 119 -18.01 27.74 1.71
CA ASP A 119 -17.92 28.05 0.27
C ASP A 119 -16.51 28.51 -0.15
N LYS A 120 -15.74 29.11 0.77
CA LYS A 120 -14.36 29.54 0.53
C LYS A 120 -13.35 28.39 0.52
N GLY A 121 -13.73 27.21 1.02
CA GLY A 121 -12.85 26.04 1.13
C GLY A 121 -12.17 25.63 -0.19
N ARG A 122 -12.73 26.00 -1.34
CA ARG A 122 -12.11 25.81 -2.67
C ARG A 122 -10.74 26.48 -2.84
N ILE A 123 -10.44 27.54 -2.08
CA ILE A 123 -9.28 28.42 -2.35
C ILE A 123 -7.97 27.86 -1.76
N ILE A 124 -8.04 26.93 -0.82
CA ILE A 124 -6.86 26.50 -0.01
C ILE A 124 -6.08 25.34 -0.66
N GLY A 125 -6.50 24.84 -1.83
CA GLY A 125 -5.83 23.72 -2.52
C GLY A 125 -5.94 22.37 -1.81
N LEU A 126 -6.63 22.32 -0.66
CA LEU A 126 -7.05 21.08 -0.02
C LEU A 126 -8.16 20.46 -0.88
N ASP A 127 -7.80 19.38 -1.56
CA ASP A 127 -8.67 18.66 -2.47
C ASP A 127 -9.98 18.23 -1.76
N ARG A 128 -11.09 18.17 -2.51
CA ARG A 128 -12.44 17.92 -1.94
C ARG A 128 -12.54 16.61 -1.14
N GLY A 129 -11.58 15.71 -1.29
CA GLY A 129 -11.50 14.43 -0.59
C GLY A 129 -10.84 14.44 0.80
N PHE A 130 -10.11 15.49 1.22
CA PHE A 130 -9.36 15.43 2.49
C PHE A 130 -10.08 16.03 3.71
N PHE A 131 -10.91 17.06 3.51
CA PHE A 131 -11.79 17.65 4.54
C PHE A 131 -13.32 17.57 4.26
N PRO A 132 -13.86 16.68 3.40
CA PRO A 132 -15.30 16.57 3.25
C PRO A 132 -15.89 16.05 4.55
N GLU A 133 -16.97 16.69 5.01
CA GLU A 133 -17.83 16.15 6.06
C GLU A 133 -17.10 15.81 7.39
N VAL A 134 -16.12 16.63 7.81
CA VAL A 134 -15.81 16.73 9.25
C VAL A 134 -16.99 17.44 9.91
N SER A 135 -18.00 16.65 10.17
CA SER A 135 -19.27 17.07 10.70
C SER A 135 -19.11 17.64 12.11
N ILE A 136 -20.11 18.42 12.50
CA ILE A 136 -20.28 18.86 13.89
C ILE A 136 -20.22 17.69 14.89
N TYR A 137 -20.64 16.46 14.52
CA TYR A 137 -20.56 15.31 15.43
C TYR A 137 -19.12 14.89 15.76
N VAL A 138 -18.16 14.98 14.82
CA VAL A 138 -16.75 14.65 15.11
C VAL A 138 -16.21 15.59 16.19
N PHE A 139 -16.41 16.90 16.01
CA PHE A 139 -15.97 17.90 16.97
C PHE A 139 -16.66 17.78 18.32
N LEU A 140 -17.97 17.53 18.33
CA LEU A 140 -18.72 17.31 19.58
C LEU A 140 -18.20 16.09 20.35
N ILE A 141 -17.93 14.96 19.68
CA ILE A 141 -17.41 13.77 20.36
C ILE A 141 -15.98 14.03 20.87
N CYS A 142 -15.07 14.56 20.05
CA CYS A 142 -13.70 14.89 20.50
C CYS A 142 -13.68 15.87 21.69
N THR A 143 -14.53 16.90 21.66
CA THR A 143 -14.64 17.86 22.79
C THR A 143 -15.20 17.18 24.03
N THR A 144 -16.16 16.25 23.86
CA THR A 144 -16.71 15.44 24.96
C THR A 144 -15.64 14.54 25.58
N THR A 145 -14.77 13.92 24.79
CA THR A 145 -13.61 13.14 25.27
C THR A 145 -12.67 14.01 26.11
N VAL A 146 -12.37 15.24 25.65
CA VAL A 146 -11.54 16.19 26.40
C VAL A 146 -12.21 16.59 27.72
N TYR A 147 -13.51 16.90 27.71
CA TYR A 147 -14.28 17.21 28.91
C TYR A 147 -14.24 16.09 29.95
N PHE A 148 -14.49 14.85 29.54
CA PHE A 148 -14.39 13.71 30.46
C PHE A 148 -12.96 13.42 30.94
N SER A 149 -11.94 13.69 30.13
CA SER A 149 -10.54 13.61 30.57
C SER A 149 -10.22 14.63 31.66
N ILE A 150 -10.70 15.88 31.50
CA ILE A 150 -10.54 16.94 32.50
C ILE A 150 -11.29 16.60 33.79
N LEU A 151 -12.54 16.13 33.69
CA LEU A 151 -13.32 15.67 34.84
C LEU A 151 -12.60 14.53 35.59
N LEU A 152 -12.06 13.54 34.85
CA LEU A 152 -11.36 12.41 35.45
C LEU A 152 -10.09 12.87 36.19
N SER A 153 -9.25 13.67 35.55
CA SER A 153 -8.08 14.29 36.21
C SER A 153 -8.50 15.03 37.48
N SER A 154 -9.59 15.79 37.42
CA SER A 154 -10.09 16.60 38.55
C SER A 154 -10.58 15.77 39.74
N LEU A 155 -11.22 14.63 39.45
CA LEU A 155 -11.61 13.65 40.47
C LEU A 155 -10.41 12.93 41.10
N LEU A 156 -9.30 12.79 40.38
CA LEU A 156 -8.07 12.14 40.86
C LEU A 156 -7.20 13.08 41.68
N PHE A 157 -6.93 14.29 41.18
CA PHE A 157 -5.98 15.23 41.79
C PHE A 157 -6.61 16.24 42.75
N LYS A 158 -7.95 16.39 42.75
CA LYS A 158 -8.70 17.35 43.57
C LYS A 158 -8.21 18.81 43.44
N ASN A 159 -7.57 19.14 42.31
CA ASN A 159 -6.99 20.45 42.02
C ASN A 159 -7.21 20.79 40.54
N SER A 160 -7.94 21.88 40.27
CA SER A 160 -8.31 22.27 38.90
C SER A 160 -7.11 22.52 37.99
N ILE A 161 -6.05 23.18 38.47
CA ILE A 161 -4.88 23.56 37.66
C ILE A 161 -4.08 22.31 37.28
N VAL A 162 -3.77 21.46 38.26
CA VAL A 162 -3.08 20.17 38.02
C VAL A 162 -3.86 19.32 37.02
N SER A 163 -5.18 19.36 37.09
CA SER A 163 -6.06 18.55 36.25
C SER A 163 -6.14 19.03 34.80
N ILE A 164 -6.05 20.35 34.58
CA ILE A 164 -5.89 20.96 33.26
C ILE A 164 -4.54 20.54 32.64
N VAL A 165 -3.45 20.63 33.42
CA VAL A 165 -2.11 20.28 32.95
C VAL A 165 -1.95 18.78 32.65
N LEU A 166 -2.61 17.91 33.43
CA LEU A 166 -2.50 16.46 33.28
C LEU A 166 -3.56 15.82 32.38
N SER A 167 -4.61 16.54 31.96
CA SER A 167 -5.64 15.98 31.06
C SER A 167 -5.10 15.45 29.71
N PRO A 168 -4.05 16.02 29.07
CA PRO A 168 -3.50 15.43 27.85
C PRO A 168 -2.90 14.03 28.07
N PHE A 169 -2.28 13.78 29.22
CA PHE A 169 -1.76 12.45 29.56
C PHE A 169 -2.89 11.43 29.76
N VAL A 170 -4.02 11.86 30.34
CA VAL A 170 -5.22 11.01 30.47
C VAL A 170 -5.79 10.65 29.08
N VAL A 171 -5.86 11.60 28.15
CA VAL A 171 -6.27 11.34 26.75
C VAL A 171 -5.32 10.35 26.06
N VAL A 172 -4.01 10.49 26.25
CA VAL A 172 -3.00 9.56 25.68
C VAL A 172 -3.15 8.15 26.25
N ILE A 173 -3.35 8.01 27.57
CA ILE A 173 -3.59 6.71 28.20
C ILE A 173 -4.87 6.09 27.62
N ASP A 174 -5.98 6.83 27.60
CA ASP A 174 -7.28 6.35 27.12
C ASP A 174 -7.25 5.95 25.62
N PHE A 175 -6.46 6.65 24.80
CA PHE A 175 -6.20 6.26 23.41
C PHE A 175 -5.48 4.89 23.33
N ILE A 176 -4.49 4.65 24.20
CA ILE A 176 -3.81 3.35 24.30
C ILE A 176 -4.78 2.25 24.76
N LEU A 177 -5.70 2.53 25.70
CA LEU A 177 -6.73 1.58 26.13
C LEU A 177 -7.69 1.21 24.99
N CYS A 178 -8.05 2.19 24.15
CA CYS A 178 -8.95 1.99 23.03
C CYS A 178 -8.28 1.32 21.81
N LEU A 179 -6.94 1.27 21.75
CA LEU A 179 -6.20 0.81 20.57
C LEU A 179 -6.61 -0.58 20.05
N PRO A 180 -6.80 -1.62 20.90
CA PRO A 180 -7.32 -2.91 20.42
C PRO A 180 -8.69 -2.79 19.73
N ALA A 181 -9.58 -1.93 20.25
CA ALA A 181 -10.90 -1.69 19.66
C ALA A 181 -10.83 -0.95 18.31
N ILE A 182 -9.81 -0.09 18.09
CA ILE A 182 -9.55 0.52 16.77
C ILE A 182 -9.36 -0.59 15.72
N VAL A 183 -8.47 -1.54 16.01
CA VAL A 183 -8.14 -2.66 15.13
C VAL A 183 -9.39 -3.50 14.84
N ILE A 184 -10.21 -3.73 15.86
CA ILE A 184 -11.47 -4.47 15.75
C ILE A 184 -12.43 -3.80 14.76
N PHE A 185 -12.64 -2.47 14.86
CA PHE A 185 -13.53 -1.76 13.93
C PHE A 185 -12.99 -1.75 12.49
N LEU A 186 -11.66 -1.60 12.32
CA LEU A 186 -11.00 -1.73 11.02
C LEU A 186 -11.15 -3.17 10.45
N TYR A 187 -11.12 -4.20 11.31
CA TYR A 187 -11.25 -5.60 10.90
C TYR A 187 -12.65 -5.93 10.36
N PHE A 188 -13.68 -5.26 10.86
CA PHE A 188 -15.04 -5.34 10.29
C PHE A 188 -15.27 -4.45 9.06
N GLY A 189 -14.22 -3.80 8.55
CA GLY A 189 -14.30 -2.99 7.33
C GLY A 189 -15.06 -1.69 7.51
N ILE A 190 -15.21 -1.21 8.74
CA ILE A 190 -15.63 0.17 8.97
C ILE A 190 -14.50 1.06 8.46
N SER A 191 -14.82 2.01 7.57
CA SER A 191 -13.80 2.80 6.87
C SER A 191 -12.87 3.50 7.87
N PRO A 192 -11.53 3.53 7.63
CA PRO A 192 -10.57 4.06 8.60
C PRO A 192 -10.89 5.46 9.12
N LEU A 193 -11.41 6.35 8.26
CA LEU A 193 -11.85 7.70 8.65
C LEU A 193 -13.04 7.69 9.64
N LYS A 194 -14.07 6.86 9.39
CA LYS A 194 -15.22 6.72 10.31
C LYS A 194 -14.84 6.06 11.64
N CYS A 195 -13.87 5.13 11.62
CA CYS A 195 -13.25 4.64 12.84
C CYS A 195 -12.59 5.79 13.59
N LEU A 196 -11.58 6.40 12.96
CA LEU A 196 -10.67 7.38 13.57
C LEU A 196 -11.40 8.57 14.20
N PHE A 197 -12.37 9.14 13.48
CA PHE A 197 -13.02 10.40 13.86
C PHE A 197 -14.34 10.25 14.62
N VAL A 198 -14.90 9.03 14.73
CA VAL A 198 -16.23 8.84 15.35
C VAL A 198 -16.23 7.75 16.40
N LEU A 199 -15.82 6.53 16.03
CA LEU A 199 -15.91 5.37 16.93
C LEU A 199 -14.86 5.42 18.04
N ILE A 200 -13.63 5.85 17.74
CA ILE A 200 -12.59 5.96 18.79
C ILE A 200 -12.96 7.02 19.81
N PRO A 201 -13.26 8.30 19.44
CA PRO A 201 -13.54 9.33 20.43
C PRO A 201 -14.82 9.03 21.23
N LEU A 202 -15.79 8.33 20.63
CA LEU A 202 -17.00 7.87 21.30
C LEU A 202 -16.70 6.76 22.32
N LEU A 203 -15.88 5.78 21.97
CA LEU A 203 -15.46 4.72 22.88
C LEU A 203 -14.67 5.29 24.06
N MET A 204 -13.70 6.16 23.77
CA MET A 204 -12.94 6.95 24.75
C MET A 204 -13.88 7.72 25.69
N THR A 205 -14.85 8.46 25.14
CA THR A 205 -15.90 9.16 25.91
C THR A 205 -16.64 8.21 26.88
N VAL A 206 -17.04 7.03 26.43
CA VAL A 206 -17.75 6.05 27.27
C VAL A 206 -16.85 5.50 28.37
N VAL A 207 -15.60 5.15 28.05
CA VAL A 207 -14.59 4.66 29.01
C VAL A 207 -14.29 5.71 30.08
N LEU A 208 -14.03 6.95 29.68
CA LEU A 208 -13.78 8.07 30.61
C LEU A 208 -15.01 8.42 31.46
N LEU A 209 -16.23 8.36 30.92
CA LEU A 209 -17.46 8.55 31.69
C LEU A 209 -17.63 7.47 32.77
N ILE A 210 -17.34 6.20 32.43
CA ILE A 210 -17.35 5.09 33.40
C ILE A 210 -16.30 5.34 34.49
N PHE A 211 -15.07 5.71 34.12
CA PHE A 211 -14.04 6.04 35.09
C PHE A 211 -14.42 7.24 35.97
N CYS A 212 -14.96 8.33 35.41
CA CYS A 212 -15.46 9.48 36.17
C CYS A 212 -16.51 9.04 37.21
N TYR A 213 -17.46 8.18 36.82
CA TYR A 213 -18.48 7.68 37.74
C TYR A 213 -17.90 6.79 38.84
N VAL A 214 -16.96 5.88 38.51
CA VAL A 214 -16.27 5.03 39.48
C VAL A 214 -15.48 5.89 40.48
N VAL A 215 -14.63 6.79 39.98
CA VAL A 215 -13.79 7.66 40.83
C VAL A 215 -14.67 8.58 41.69
N TRP A 216 -15.75 9.16 41.14
CA TRP A 216 -16.75 9.91 41.92
C TRP A 216 -17.36 9.05 43.03
N LYS A 217 -17.85 7.84 42.70
CA LYS A 217 -18.49 6.94 43.66
C LYS A 217 -17.56 6.58 44.81
N TYR A 218 -16.29 6.29 44.54
CA TYR A 218 -15.33 5.98 45.60
C TYR A 218 -14.91 7.25 46.36
N SER A 219 -14.49 8.33 45.70
CA SER A 219 -14.03 9.56 46.37
C SER A 219 -15.09 10.29 47.21
N VAL A 220 -16.38 10.12 46.91
CA VAL A 220 -17.48 10.69 47.72
C VAL A 220 -17.83 9.79 48.93
N VAL A 221 -17.79 8.46 48.76
CA VAL A 221 -18.31 7.50 49.73
C VAL A 221 -17.23 6.92 50.67
N ARG A 222 -15.96 6.86 50.25
CA ARG A 222 -14.84 6.33 51.05
C ARG A 222 -13.60 7.20 50.89
N ASP A 223 -13.07 7.72 51.99
CA ASP A 223 -11.84 8.53 51.99
C ASP A 223 -10.57 7.74 51.61
N SER A 224 -10.64 6.41 51.56
CA SER A 224 -9.54 5.53 51.14
C SER A 224 -9.97 4.52 50.08
N GLY A 225 -9.10 4.29 49.09
CA GLY A 225 -9.22 3.20 48.11
C GLY A 225 -9.60 3.57 46.68
N THR A 226 -9.87 4.84 46.34
CA THR A 226 -10.25 5.26 44.98
C THR A 226 -9.26 4.79 43.90
N VAL A 227 -7.96 4.92 44.15
CA VAL A 227 -6.90 4.49 43.22
C VAL A 227 -6.94 2.96 42.99
N LYS A 228 -7.18 2.16 44.03
CA LYS A 228 -7.32 0.69 43.89
C LYS A 228 -8.55 0.33 43.03
N ALA A 229 -9.68 1.00 43.24
CA ALA A 229 -10.88 0.77 42.44
C ALA A 229 -10.69 1.17 40.97
N LEU A 230 -9.99 2.29 40.71
CA LEU A 230 -9.61 2.71 39.37
C LEU A 230 -8.72 1.66 38.69
N ILE A 231 -7.64 1.22 39.34
CA ILE A 231 -6.71 0.22 38.80
C ILE A 231 -7.42 -1.11 38.51
N VAL A 232 -8.31 -1.58 39.38
CA VAL A 232 -9.12 -2.79 39.13
C VAL A 232 -10.05 -2.60 37.93
N THR A 233 -10.73 -1.45 37.82
CA THR A 233 -11.61 -1.16 36.68
C THR A 233 -10.83 -1.10 35.37
N LEU A 234 -9.65 -0.46 35.39
CA LEU A 234 -8.72 -0.37 34.27
C LEU A 234 -8.24 -1.76 33.82
N ALA A 235 -7.83 -2.60 34.77
CA ALA A 235 -7.41 -3.97 34.49
C ALA A 235 -8.53 -4.83 33.88
N VAL A 236 -9.78 -4.68 34.35
CA VAL A 236 -10.94 -5.39 33.79
C VAL A 236 -11.26 -4.92 32.36
N ILE A 237 -11.24 -3.61 32.10
CA ILE A 237 -11.48 -3.06 30.75
C ILE A 237 -10.38 -3.51 29.78
N LEU A 238 -9.11 -3.44 30.19
CA LEU A 238 -7.98 -3.94 29.41
C LEU A 238 -8.10 -5.44 29.12
N ALA A 239 -8.37 -6.26 30.15
CA ALA A 239 -8.53 -7.70 29.97
C ALA A 239 -9.66 -8.03 29.00
N ALA A 240 -10.80 -7.32 29.06
CA ALA A 240 -11.91 -7.50 28.12
C ALA A 240 -11.52 -7.15 26.66
N PHE A 241 -10.89 -5.98 26.43
CA PHE A 241 -10.45 -5.58 25.10
C PHE A 241 -9.38 -6.53 24.52
N TYR A 242 -8.38 -6.92 25.29
CA TYR A 242 -7.34 -7.84 24.85
C TYR A 242 -7.87 -9.28 24.66
N ALA A 243 -8.84 -9.74 25.45
CA ALA A 243 -9.48 -11.03 25.22
C ALA A 243 -10.27 -11.06 23.90
N PHE A 244 -11.02 -9.99 23.60
CA PHE A 244 -11.79 -9.91 22.34
C PHE A 244 -10.87 -9.70 21.12
N HIS A 245 -9.81 -8.90 21.25
CA HIS A 245 -8.75 -8.79 20.24
C HIS A 245 -8.04 -10.12 20.00
N GLY A 246 -7.72 -10.88 21.05
CA GLY A 246 -7.15 -12.22 20.96
C GLY A 246 -8.08 -13.20 20.23
N ALA A 247 -9.38 -13.20 20.54
CA ALA A 247 -10.38 -14.02 19.86
C ALA A 247 -10.46 -13.70 18.35
N ILE A 248 -10.41 -12.42 17.97
CA ILE A 248 -10.38 -12.01 16.56
C ILE A 248 -9.04 -12.36 15.91
N THR A 249 -7.91 -12.25 16.61
CA THR A 249 -6.58 -12.67 16.13
C THR A 249 -6.57 -14.17 15.81
N VAL A 250 -7.14 -15.01 16.68
CA VAL A 250 -7.30 -16.45 16.42
C VAL A 250 -8.25 -16.69 15.24
N SER A 251 -9.39 -16.01 15.19
CA SER A 251 -10.36 -16.15 14.08
C SER A 251 -9.77 -15.76 12.73
N SER A 252 -9.01 -14.67 12.66
CA SER A 252 -8.35 -14.21 11.43
C SER A 252 -7.21 -15.14 11.03
N LYS A 253 -6.43 -15.66 11.99
CA LYS A 253 -5.39 -16.66 11.72
C LYS A 253 -5.99 -17.95 11.15
N LEU A 254 -7.09 -18.46 11.71
CA LEU A 254 -7.80 -19.63 11.18
C LEU A 254 -8.37 -19.38 9.77
N ARG A 255 -8.74 -18.14 9.42
CA ARG A 255 -9.14 -17.76 8.05
C ARG A 255 -7.94 -17.75 7.10
N LEU A 256 -6.79 -17.25 7.54
CA LEU A 256 -5.53 -17.27 6.80
C LEU A 256 -5.07 -18.72 6.54
N GLU A 257 -5.02 -19.57 7.56
CA GLU A 257 -4.66 -20.99 7.42
C GLU A 257 -5.59 -21.73 6.45
N LYS A 258 -6.89 -21.45 6.49
CA LYS A 258 -7.85 -21.98 5.50
C LYS A 258 -7.61 -21.46 4.08
N ALA A 259 -7.25 -20.19 3.93
CA ALA A 259 -6.93 -19.60 2.63
C ALA A 259 -5.64 -20.20 2.05
N ILE A 260 -4.60 -20.37 2.88
CA ILE A 260 -3.34 -21.04 2.52
C ILE A 260 -3.64 -22.48 2.08
N ALA A 261 -4.33 -23.28 2.90
CA ALA A 261 -4.63 -24.67 2.57
C ALA A 261 -5.50 -24.82 1.30
N ALA A 262 -6.44 -23.89 1.07
CA ALA A 262 -7.22 -23.84 -0.18
C ALA A 262 -6.34 -23.51 -1.39
N ALA A 263 -5.45 -22.53 -1.26
CA ALA A 263 -4.51 -22.14 -2.32
C ALA A 263 -3.51 -23.28 -2.63
N GLU A 264 -2.95 -23.92 -1.62
CA GLU A 264 -2.04 -25.07 -1.77
C GLU A 264 -2.72 -26.26 -2.45
N LYS A 265 -4.01 -26.50 -2.19
CA LYS A 265 -4.81 -27.52 -2.88
C LYS A 265 -4.97 -27.23 -4.39
N GLU A 266 -5.08 -25.96 -4.77
CA GLU A 266 -5.04 -25.51 -6.18
C GLU A 266 -3.58 -25.42 -6.72
N GLY A 267 -2.59 -25.79 -5.91
CA GLY A 267 -1.17 -25.80 -6.26
C GLY A 267 -0.45 -24.45 -6.14
N ILE A 268 -1.09 -23.44 -5.53
CA ILE A 268 -0.48 -22.13 -5.29
C ILE A 268 0.46 -22.22 -4.07
N SER A 269 1.71 -21.84 -4.26
CA SER A 269 2.80 -21.93 -3.29
C SER A 269 3.10 -20.53 -2.74
N LEU A 270 2.70 -20.30 -1.49
CA LEU A 270 2.86 -19.01 -0.79
C LEU A 270 4.15 -18.94 0.03
N SER A 271 4.64 -20.08 0.51
CA SER A 271 5.89 -20.15 1.27
C SER A 271 7.07 -19.76 0.40
N PHE A 272 7.80 -18.73 0.83
CA PHE A 272 9.14 -18.49 0.31
C PHE A 272 10.02 -19.63 0.85
N LYS A 273 10.28 -20.65 0.03
CA LYS A 273 11.28 -21.66 0.39
C LYS A 273 12.60 -20.96 0.58
N LYS A 274 13.03 -20.82 1.85
CA LYS A 274 14.30 -20.19 2.23
C LYS A 274 15.41 -20.80 1.39
N MET A 275 16.11 -19.95 0.64
CA MET A 275 17.08 -20.40 -0.36
C MET A 275 18.16 -21.26 0.31
N ALA A 276 18.48 -22.40 -0.28
CA ALA A 276 19.75 -23.05 -0.03
C ALA A 276 20.84 -22.16 -0.66
N THR A 277 21.93 -21.91 0.05
CA THR A 277 23.08 -21.16 -0.48
C THR A 277 23.91 -22.03 -1.41
N ASN A 278 24.42 -21.47 -2.51
CA ASN A 278 25.52 -22.07 -3.27
C ASN A 278 26.76 -21.22 -3.04
N ALA A 279 27.92 -21.84 -2.89
CA ALA A 279 29.16 -21.09 -2.98
C ALA A 279 29.29 -20.37 -4.35
N ASP A 280 28.93 -21.04 -5.47
CA ASP A 280 29.09 -20.46 -6.80
C ASP A 280 28.08 -19.34 -7.11
N LEU A 281 26.82 -19.50 -6.70
CA LEU A 281 25.80 -18.45 -6.77
C LEU A 281 26.17 -17.27 -5.85
N ASP A 282 26.57 -17.53 -4.61
CA ASP A 282 26.93 -16.47 -3.66
C ASP A 282 28.14 -15.67 -4.21
N GLU A 283 29.10 -16.32 -4.88
CA GLU A 283 30.17 -15.61 -5.60
C GLU A 283 29.69 -14.85 -6.84
N ILE A 284 28.73 -15.38 -7.61
CA ILE A 284 28.10 -14.63 -8.73
C ILE A 284 27.36 -13.39 -8.20
N ILE A 285 26.62 -13.51 -7.10
CA ILE A 285 25.88 -12.40 -6.47
C ILE A 285 26.86 -11.36 -5.92
N LYS A 286 27.86 -11.76 -5.13
CA LYS A 286 28.91 -10.84 -4.62
C LYS A 286 29.65 -10.12 -5.76
N LEU A 287 29.91 -10.81 -6.87
CA LEU A 287 30.54 -10.23 -8.04
C LEU A 287 29.60 -9.25 -8.75
N ALA A 288 28.31 -9.58 -8.85
CA ALA A 288 27.30 -8.70 -9.38
C ALA A 288 27.09 -7.45 -8.50
N ASP A 289 27.13 -7.57 -7.18
CA ASP A 289 27.11 -6.43 -6.24
C ASP A 289 28.30 -5.50 -6.47
N ARG A 290 29.52 -6.05 -6.57
CA ARG A 290 30.72 -5.27 -6.89
C ARG A 290 30.60 -4.56 -8.24
N ILE A 291 30.06 -5.23 -9.26
CA ILE A 291 29.84 -4.64 -10.60
C ILE A 291 28.78 -3.52 -10.53
N ASN A 292 27.71 -3.70 -9.75
CA ASN A 292 26.69 -2.67 -9.55
C ASN A 292 27.28 -1.41 -8.89
N GLU A 293 27.99 -1.59 -7.78
CA GLU A 293 28.59 -0.49 -7.02
C GLU A 293 29.67 0.26 -7.83
N LYS A 294 30.56 -0.50 -8.49
CA LYS A 294 31.74 0.03 -9.18
C LYS A 294 31.44 0.65 -10.56
N TYR A 295 30.45 0.12 -11.29
CA TYR A 295 30.20 0.52 -12.68
C TYR A 295 28.77 1.01 -12.91
N LEU A 296 27.73 0.26 -12.49
CA LEU A 296 26.37 0.54 -12.95
C LEU A 296 25.79 1.83 -12.35
N ASN A 297 26.09 2.15 -11.09
CA ASN A 297 25.73 3.43 -10.48
C ASN A 297 26.17 4.65 -11.33
N ASN A 298 27.34 4.54 -11.98
CA ASN A 298 27.90 5.57 -12.86
C ASN A 298 27.24 5.54 -14.26
N ILE A 299 26.94 4.36 -14.79
CA ILE A 299 26.30 4.19 -16.11
C ILE A 299 24.86 4.72 -16.12
N TRP A 300 24.12 4.57 -15.03
CA TRP A 300 22.76 5.10 -14.89
C TRP A 300 22.69 6.63 -14.96
N ASP A 301 23.79 7.34 -14.71
CA ASP A 301 23.87 8.79 -14.95
C ASP A 301 23.95 9.14 -16.45
N PHE A 302 24.30 8.20 -17.33
CA PHE A 302 24.48 8.43 -18.77
C PHE A 302 23.45 7.72 -19.65
N VAL A 303 22.71 6.76 -19.11
CA VAL A 303 21.65 6.02 -19.80
C VAL A 303 20.30 6.42 -19.21
N THR A 304 19.36 6.86 -20.05
CA THR A 304 17.98 7.15 -19.64
C THR A 304 17.04 6.05 -20.10
N SER A 305 15.96 5.83 -19.35
CA SER A 305 14.93 4.89 -19.79
C SER A 305 14.12 5.46 -20.94
N SER A 306 13.89 4.61 -21.95
CA SER A 306 13.13 4.95 -23.15
C SER A 306 11.84 4.13 -23.21
N SER A 307 10.76 4.71 -23.73
CA SER A 307 9.58 3.96 -24.20
C SER A 307 9.81 3.32 -25.56
N ASP A 308 10.85 3.77 -26.27
CA ASP A 308 11.00 3.55 -27.71
C ASP A 308 11.70 2.21 -27.98
N PHE A 309 11.07 1.39 -28.82
CA PHE A 309 11.55 0.05 -29.20
C PHE A 309 12.94 0.12 -29.89
N PRO A 310 13.86 -0.85 -29.72
CA PRO A 310 13.68 -2.17 -29.09
C PRO A 310 14.12 -2.30 -27.63
N TYR A 311 14.82 -1.31 -27.07
CA TYR A 311 15.30 -1.34 -25.67
C TYR A 311 14.65 -0.24 -24.85
N ASN A 312 14.42 -0.54 -23.57
CA ASN A 312 14.00 0.45 -22.59
C ASN A 312 15.10 1.48 -22.25
N TYR A 313 16.15 1.64 -23.06
CA TYR A 313 17.36 2.39 -22.76
C TYR A 313 17.91 3.12 -23.98
N LYS A 314 18.34 4.36 -23.77
CA LYS A 314 19.13 5.15 -24.72
C LYS A 314 20.20 5.96 -23.99
N TRP A 315 21.29 6.26 -24.67
CA TRP A 315 22.23 7.27 -24.21
C TRP A 315 21.50 8.60 -24.04
N LYS A 316 21.83 9.37 -23.01
CA LYS A 316 21.44 10.78 -22.92
C LYS A 316 22.15 11.56 -24.02
N ASP A 317 21.54 12.65 -24.49
CA ASP A 317 22.06 13.45 -25.60
C ASP A 317 23.42 14.11 -25.28
N GLU A 318 23.73 14.29 -24.00
CA GLU A 318 25.01 14.80 -23.49
C GLU A 318 26.20 13.81 -23.53
N VAL A 319 25.99 12.54 -23.86
CA VAL A 319 27.05 11.50 -23.79
C VAL A 319 27.90 11.51 -25.05
N ASP A 320 29.13 12.00 -24.93
CA ASP A 320 30.10 11.99 -26.03
C ASP A 320 30.53 10.57 -26.44
N GLU A 321 31.00 10.45 -27.68
CA GLU A 321 31.40 9.15 -28.24
C GLU A 321 32.58 8.51 -27.50
N LYS A 322 33.49 9.33 -26.93
CA LYS A 322 34.63 8.83 -26.16
C LYS A 322 34.15 8.13 -24.88
N LYS A 323 33.14 8.68 -24.20
CA LYS A 323 32.52 8.10 -23.00
C LYS A 323 31.76 6.82 -23.33
N LYS A 324 31.06 6.76 -24.47
CA LYS A 324 30.46 5.50 -24.95
C LYS A 324 31.52 4.42 -25.20
N GLN A 325 32.60 4.74 -25.92
CA GLN A 325 33.70 3.81 -26.17
C GLN A 325 34.40 3.36 -24.87
N GLU A 326 34.49 4.22 -23.84
CA GLU A 326 34.96 3.83 -22.50
C GLU A 326 34.05 2.75 -21.88
N PHE A 327 32.72 2.96 -21.89
CA PHE A 327 31.77 1.97 -21.37
C PHE A 327 31.71 0.69 -22.19
N TYR A 328 31.81 0.75 -23.53
CA TYR A 328 31.95 -0.43 -24.36
C TYR A 328 33.19 -1.23 -23.99
N ARG A 329 34.34 -0.56 -23.83
CA ARG A 329 35.58 -1.21 -23.44
C ARG A 329 35.47 -1.87 -22.07
N LEU A 330 34.80 -1.23 -21.10
CA LEU A 330 34.53 -1.83 -19.79
C LEU A 330 33.77 -3.16 -19.94
N PHE A 331 32.67 -3.20 -20.69
CA PHE A 331 31.89 -4.42 -20.85
C PHE A 331 32.56 -5.52 -21.70
N THR A 332 33.49 -5.16 -22.60
CA THR A 332 34.20 -6.14 -23.45
C THR A 332 35.57 -6.58 -22.93
N GLU A 333 36.22 -5.81 -22.05
CA GLU A 333 37.61 -6.05 -21.62
C GLU A 333 37.79 -6.14 -20.09
N ASP A 334 36.83 -5.66 -19.28
CA ASP A 334 37.00 -5.68 -17.82
C ASP A 334 36.92 -7.11 -17.26
N LYS A 335 37.93 -7.48 -16.48
CA LYS A 335 38.08 -8.85 -15.97
C LYS A 335 36.96 -9.24 -15.01
N GLU A 336 36.37 -8.31 -14.25
CA GLU A 336 35.29 -8.64 -13.32
C GLU A 336 33.98 -8.90 -14.08
N ILE A 337 33.68 -8.08 -15.10
CA ILE A 337 32.49 -8.24 -15.94
C ILE A 337 32.59 -9.52 -16.81
N LEU A 338 33.76 -9.78 -17.39
CA LEU A 338 34.00 -11.02 -18.15
C LEU A 338 33.96 -12.27 -17.25
N GLU A 339 34.53 -12.20 -16.04
CA GLU A 339 34.43 -13.27 -15.04
C GLU A 339 32.98 -13.52 -14.61
N PHE A 340 32.17 -12.46 -14.50
CA PHE A 340 30.74 -12.58 -14.18
C PHE A 340 29.98 -13.33 -15.27
N PHE A 341 30.13 -12.94 -16.54
CA PHE A 341 29.48 -13.65 -17.64
C PHE A 341 30.01 -15.08 -17.83
N ARG A 342 31.32 -15.30 -17.62
CA ARG A 342 31.92 -16.63 -17.60
C ARG A 342 31.34 -17.49 -16.48
N ARG A 343 31.21 -16.97 -15.27
CA ARG A 343 30.58 -17.70 -14.15
C ARG A 343 29.11 -17.98 -14.39
N CYS A 344 28.34 -17.03 -14.93
CA CYS A 344 26.95 -17.27 -15.30
C CYS A 344 26.82 -18.39 -16.34
N ARG A 345 27.70 -18.41 -17.36
CA ARG A 345 27.74 -19.48 -18.38
C ARG A 345 28.16 -20.83 -17.79
N ASN A 346 29.25 -20.87 -17.04
CA ASN A 346 29.73 -22.08 -16.37
C ASN A 346 28.67 -22.62 -15.38
N PHE A 347 27.94 -21.73 -14.70
CA PHE A 347 26.82 -22.09 -13.84
C PHE A 347 25.69 -22.74 -14.65
N VAL A 348 25.27 -22.16 -15.78
CA VAL A 348 24.30 -22.79 -16.70
C VAL A 348 24.76 -24.17 -17.17
N GLU A 349 26.03 -24.31 -17.54
CA GLU A 349 26.60 -25.55 -18.09
C GLU A 349 26.80 -26.65 -17.03
N ALA A 350 27.23 -26.28 -15.82
CA ALA A 350 27.50 -27.24 -14.73
C ALA A 350 26.26 -27.55 -13.88
N GLU A 351 25.34 -26.59 -13.71
CA GLU A 351 24.19 -26.72 -12.83
C GLU A 351 22.92 -27.24 -13.53
N GLY A 352 23.04 -27.99 -14.62
CA GLY A 352 21.92 -28.81 -15.13
C GLY A 352 21.27 -29.75 -14.09
N SER A 353 21.91 -29.95 -12.92
CA SER A 353 21.39 -30.70 -11.77
C SER A 353 21.10 -29.87 -10.51
N LYS A 354 21.37 -28.55 -10.49
CA LYS A 354 21.25 -27.63 -9.34
C LYS A 354 20.77 -26.21 -9.77
N GLY A 355 20.40 -25.29 -8.90
CA GLY A 355 20.09 -25.43 -7.48
C GLY A 355 19.54 -24.17 -6.80
N TYR A 356 19.36 -23.03 -7.50
CA TYR A 356 19.29 -21.69 -6.88
C TYR A 356 18.32 -20.67 -7.51
N ALA A 357 17.89 -19.69 -6.72
CA ALA A 357 17.17 -18.50 -7.16
C ALA A 357 18.10 -17.27 -7.08
N ILE A 358 18.15 -16.49 -8.17
CA ILE A 358 18.92 -15.25 -8.27
C ILE A 358 18.10 -14.08 -7.72
N GLU A 359 18.70 -13.20 -6.91
CA GLU A 359 18.15 -11.85 -6.73
C GLU A 359 18.32 -11.05 -8.04
N SER A 360 17.30 -11.14 -8.90
CA SER A 360 17.36 -10.60 -10.26
C SER A 360 17.47 -9.07 -10.32
N ARG A 361 17.24 -8.39 -9.19
CA ARG A 361 17.56 -6.96 -9.00
C ARG A 361 19.05 -6.65 -9.15
N ILE A 362 19.93 -7.59 -8.80
CA ILE A 362 21.39 -7.40 -8.83
C ILE A 362 21.93 -7.83 -10.21
N ILE A 363 21.40 -8.92 -10.77
CA ILE A 363 21.92 -9.53 -12.00
C ILE A 363 21.30 -8.96 -13.29
N ASN A 364 20.00 -8.64 -13.33
CA ASN A 364 19.38 -8.11 -14.56
C ASN A 364 20.02 -6.79 -15.04
N PRO A 365 20.34 -5.80 -14.18
CA PRO A 365 21.00 -4.56 -14.61
C PRO A 365 22.28 -4.78 -15.43
N ILE A 366 23.10 -5.78 -15.05
CA ILE A 366 24.36 -6.10 -15.74
C ILE A 366 24.07 -6.66 -17.13
N PHE A 367 23.09 -7.56 -17.25
CA PHE A 367 22.68 -8.10 -18.55
C PHE A 367 21.99 -7.06 -19.44
N GLU A 368 21.12 -6.21 -18.88
CA GLU A 368 20.38 -5.19 -19.62
C GLU A 368 21.30 -4.10 -20.18
N ILE A 369 22.29 -3.65 -19.40
CA ILE A 369 23.34 -2.75 -19.90
C ILE A 369 24.24 -3.47 -20.91
N ASN A 370 24.73 -4.67 -20.63
CA ASN A 370 25.58 -5.41 -21.57
C ASN A 370 24.89 -5.61 -22.93
N ASP A 371 23.61 -5.98 -22.93
CA ASP A 371 22.80 -6.12 -24.13
C ASP A 371 22.71 -4.83 -24.94
N PHE A 372 22.39 -3.73 -24.27
CA PHE A 372 22.32 -2.40 -24.87
C PHE A 372 23.65 -2.03 -25.55
N MET A 373 24.78 -2.26 -24.86
CA MET A 373 26.13 -2.03 -25.39
C MET A 373 26.45 -2.93 -26.59
N LEU A 374 26.14 -4.22 -26.51
CA LEU A 374 26.38 -5.19 -27.61
C LEU A 374 25.51 -4.89 -28.83
N PHE A 375 24.26 -4.45 -28.62
CA PHE A 375 23.34 -4.13 -29.70
C PHE A 375 23.71 -2.84 -30.43
N GLU A 376 24.05 -1.78 -29.68
CA GLU A 376 24.46 -0.50 -30.27
C GLU A 376 25.67 -0.68 -31.19
N ARG A 377 26.67 -1.46 -30.73
CA ARG A 377 27.84 -1.83 -31.53
C ARG A 377 27.59 -2.86 -32.63
N LYS A 378 26.34 -3.33 -32.79
CA LYS A 378 25.93 -4.36 -33.77
C LYS A 378 26.67 -5.70 -33.61
N PHE A 379 27.12 -6.02 -32.39
CA PHE A 379 27.75 -7.29 -32.03
C PHE A 379 26.70 -8.40 -31.83
N TYR A 380 25.87 -8.61 -32.85
CA TYR A 380 24.66 -9.44 -32.75
C TYR A 380 24.93 -10.90 -32.36
N SER A 381 26.09 -11.47 -32.67
CA SER A 381 26.43 -12.85 -32.22
C SER A 381 26.57 -12.91 -30.70
N ALA A 382 27.40 -12.04 -30.11
CA ALA A 382 27.57 -11.99 -28.66
C ALA A 382 26.29 -11.60 -27.92
N PHE A 383 25.46 -10.75 -28.55
CA PHE A 383 24.12 -10.45 -28.04
C PHE A 383 23.21 -11.70 -28.05
N LEU A 384 23.18 -12.46 -29.16
CA LEU A 384 22.39 -13.70 -29.24
C LEU A 384 22.87 -14.75 -28.23
N ASP A 385 24.18 -14.83 -27.98
CA ASP A 385 24.76 -15.68 -26.94
C ASP A 385 24.36 -15.21 -25.53
N SER A 386 24.32 -13.90 -25.27
CA SER A 386 23.78 -13.30 -24.02
C SER A 386 22.29 -13.64 -23.82
N ALA A 387 21.50 -13.56 -24.89
CA ALA A 387 20.09 -13.92 -24.88
C ALA A 387 19.86 -15.41 -24.58
N LEU A 388 20.55 -16.30 -25.30
CA LEU A 388 20.49 -17.75 -25.12
C LEU A 388 20.95 -18.17 -23.71
N CYS A 389 22.03 -17.57 -23.21
CA CYS A 389 22.51 -17.79 -21.84
C CYS A 389 21.40 -17.51 -20.80
N ARG A 390 20.69 -16.38 -20.92
CA ARG A 390 19.59 -16.04 -20.00
C ARG A 390 18.36 -16.93 -20.15
N LEU A 391 18.03 -17.40 -21.35
CA LEU A 391 16.93 -18.36 -21.53
C LEU A 391 17.26 -19.67 -20.81
N ARG A 392 18.50 -20.17 -20.92
CA ARG A 392 18.96 -21.36 -20.19
C ARG A 392 19.07 -21.13 -18.67
N MET A 393 19.51 -19.94 -18.23
CA MET A 393 19.42 -19.57 -16.81
C MET A 393 17.97 -19.63 -16.31
N ARG A 394 17.00 -19.12 -17.10
CA ARG A 394 15.58 -19.16 -16.73
C ARG A 394 15.08 -20.59 -16.57
N SER A 395 15.30 -21.48 -17.54
CA SER A 395 14.77 -22.86 -17.46
C SER A 395 15.31 -23.60 -16.23
N ILE A 396 16.62 -23.53 -15.97
CA ILE A 396 17.28 -24.11 -14.78
C ILE A 396 16.69 -23.57 -13.46
N ILE A 397 16.36 -22.27 -13.41
CA ILE A 397 15.82 -21.61 -12.22
C ILE A 397 14.32 -21.92 -12.06
N LYS A 398 13.56 -21.96 -13.16
CA LYS A 398 12.12 -22.22 -13.19
C LYS A 398 11.78 -23.59 -12.62
N ASP A 399 12.45 -24.64 -13.08
CA ASP A 399 12.20 -26.03 -12.66
C ASP A 399 12.37 -26.27 -11.15
N ARG A 400 13.10 -25.37 -10.47
CA ARG A 400 13.50 -25.53 -9.07
C ARG A 400 12.80 -24.55 -8.13
N PHE A 401 12.59 -23.32 -8.59
CA PHE A 401 12.05 -22.23 -7.75
C PHE A 401 10.66 -21.80 -8.18
N GLY A 402 10.20 -22.16 -9.38
CA GLY A 402 9.03 -21.57 -10.03
C GLY A 402 9.29 -20.11 -10.46
N ASP A 403 8.25 -19.46 -11.00
CA ASP A 403 8.33 -18.25 -11.85
C ASP A 403 8.75 -16.92 -11.18
N ASN A 404 9.57 -16.97 -10.13
CA ASN A 404 10.07 -15.79 -9.43
C ASN A 404 11.16 -15.06 -10.25
N TYR A 405 10.70 -14.18 -11.15
CA TYR A 405 11.42 -12.98 -11.58
C TYR A 405 12.70 -13.16 -12.42
N ILE A 406 12.56 -13.83 -13.56
CA ILE A 406 13.42 -13.55 -14.73
C ILE A 406 12.51 -13.03 -15.84
N THR A 407 12.51 -11.70 -16.03
CA THR A 407 11.65 -10.97 -17.00
C THR A 407 12.34 -10.47 -18.28
N PRO A 408 13.47 -11.03 -18.76
CA PRO A 408 14.12 -10.52 -19.96
C PRO A 408 13.36 -10.91 -21.23
N TYR A 409 12.32 -11.78 -21.15
CA TYR A 409 11.50 -12.22 -22.30
C TYR A 409 11.13 -11.08 -23.25
N ARG A 410 10.73 -9.91 -22.71
CA ARG A 410 10.41 -8.73 -23.52
C ARG A 410 11.65 -8.11 -24.17
N SER A 411 12.65 -7.74 -23.37
CA SER A 411 13.87 -7.06 -23.84
C SER A 411 14.68 -7.93 -24.82
N VAL A 412 14.87 -9.21 -24.47
CA VAL A 412 15.57 -10.21 -25.29
C VAL A 412 14.86 -10.42 -26.62
N ALA A 413 13.56 -10.72 -26.60
CA ALA A 413 12.88 -11.06 -27.84
C ALA A 413 12.64 -9.82 -28.72
N ASN A 414 12.37 -8.63 -28.15
CA ASN A 414 12.38 -7.35 -28.88
C ASN A 414 13.72 -7.10 -29.60
N ALA A 415 14.83 -7.30 -28.90
CA ALA A 415 16.16 -7.14 -29.45
C ALA A 415 16.45 -8.16 -30.55
N ILE A 416 16.10 -9.44 -30.35
CA ILE A 416 16.24 -10.49 -31.37
C ILE A 416 15.44 -10.15 -32.64
N ILE A 417 14.23 -9.61 -32.48
CA ILE A 417 13.42 -9.11 -33.61
C ILE A 417 14.17 -8.05 -34.41
N THR A 418 14.97 -7.18 -33.78
CA THR A 418 15.73 -6.15 -34.50
C THR A 418 17.06 -6.63 -35.12
N ILE A 419 17.46 -7.88 -34.92
CA ILE A 419 18.68 -8.44 -35.54
C ILE A 419 18.41 -8.81 -37.00
N PRO A 420 19.34 -8.51 -37.94
CA PRO A 420 19.24 -8.94 -39.33
C PRO A 420 19.05 -10.45 -39.50
N CYS A 421 18.18 -10.87 -40.42
CA CYS A 421 17.97 -12.29 -40.78
C CYS A 421 19.09 -12.80 -41.70
N GLU A 422 20.33 -12.82 -41.21
CA GLU A 422 21.45 -13.40 -41.93
C GLU A 422 21.54 -14.91 -41.68
N LYS A 423 21.87 -15.68 -42.72
CA LYS A 423 22.03 -17.15 -42.65
C LYS A 423 22.99 -17.62 -41.54
N LYS A 424 24.02 -16.84 -41.23
CA LYS A 424 24.98 -17.13 -40.15
C LYS A 424 24.34 -17.18 -38.74
N TYR A 425 23.14 -16.61 -38.57
CA TYR A 425 22.38 -16.63 -37.31
C TYR A 425 21.28 -17.71 -37.27
N GLU A 426 21.03 -18.45 -38.36
CA GLU A 426 19.95 -19.46 -38.43
C GLU A 426 20.00 -20.46 -37.26
N GLY A 427 21.19 -21.02 -36.99
CA GLY A 427 21.38 -22.00 -35.91
C GLY A 427 21.11 -21.44 -34.51
N ILE A 428 21.45 -20.17 -34.26
CA ILE A 428 21.20 -19.55 -32.96
C ILE A 428 19.74 -19.15 -32.82
N PHE A 429 19.08 -18.66 -33.88
CA PHE A 429 17.64 -18.43 -33.88
C PHE A 429 16.85 -19.72 -33.62
N LYS A 430 17.27 -20.87 -34.20
CA LYS A 430 16.67 -22.18 -33.91
C LYS A 430 16.84 -22.58 -32.44
N GLN A 431 18.06 -22.51 -31.88
CA GLN A 431 18.29 -22.81 -30.46
C GLN A 431 17.48 -21.90 -29.53
N ILE A 432 17.46 -20.59 -29.79
CA ILE A 432 16.64 -19.64 -29.03
C ILE A 432 15.15 -19.98 -29.13
N LEU A 433 14.66 -20.34 -30.33
CA LEU A 433 13.27 -20.73 -30.54
C LEU A 433 12.91 -22.02 -29.78
N GLU A 434 13.79 -23.01 -29.75
CA GLU A 434 13.61 -24.27 -29.02
C GLU A 434 13.55 -24.04 -27.49
N GLU A 435 14.51 -23.30 -26.93
CA GLU A 435 14.56 -22.94 -25.50
C GLU A 435 13.39 -22.05 -25.08
N TYR A 436 12.93 -21.16 -25.97
CA TYR A 436 11.77 -20.29 -25.74
C TYR A 436 10.44 -21.06 -25.83
N SER A 437 10.33 -22.01 -26.76
CA SER A 437 9.09 -22.76 -27.02
C SER A 437 8.83 -23.87 -26.00
N SER A 438 9.86 -24.36 -25.32
CA SER A 438 9.78 -25.30 -24.20
C SER A 438 9.31 -24.62 -22.92
N ASP A 439 9.78 -23.39 -22.65
CA ASP A 439 9.51 -22.63 -21.42
C ASP A 439 8.21 -21.80 -21.47
N ARG A 440 7.08 -22.51 -21.59
CA ARG A 440 5.74 -21.92 -21.60
C ARG A 440 5.26 -21.56 -20.20
N LEU A 441 4.82 -20.33 -20.00
CA LEU A 441 4.16 -19.84 -18.78
C LEU A 441 2.86 -20.61 -18.51
N THR A 442 2.72 -21.31 -17.39
CA THR A 442 1.41 -21.85 -16.98
C THR A 442 0.59 -20.81 -16.21
N GLU A 443 -0.73 -21.00 -16.14
CA GLU A 443 -1.63 -20.19 -15.31
C GLU A 443 -1.14 -20.18 -13.86
N LYS A 444 -0.74 -21.36 -13.38
CA LYS A 444 -0.21 -21.61 -12.05
C LYS A 444 1.12 -20.90 -11.81
N GLU A 445 2.03 -20.90 -12.79
CA GLU A 445 3.28 -20.12 -12.71
C GLU A 445 3.02 -18.62 -12.63
N PHE A 446 2.17 -18.07 -13.50
CA PHE A 446 1.81 -16.66 -13.49
C PHE A 446 1.23 -16.23 -12.14
N ILE A 447 0.28 -17.00 -11.61
CA ILE A 447 -0.34 -16.71 -10.31
C ILE A 447 0.68 -16.86 -9.17
N ASN A 448 1.49 -17.92 -9.17
CA ASN A 448 2.54 -18.10 -8.16
C ASN A 448 3.55 -16.95 -8.14
N ARG A 449 3.91 -16.40 -9.30
CA ARG A 449 4.80 -15.23 -9.38
C ARG A 449 4.21 -14.01 -8.65
N GLN A 450 2.92 -13.74 -8.84
CA GLN A 450 2.23 -12.64 -8.17
C GLN A 450 2.09 -12.90 -6.66
N THR A 451 1.73 -14.13 -6.27
CA THR A 451 1.50 -14.42 -4.85
C THR A 451 2.76 -14.50 -4.02
N ARG A 452 3.87 -14.96 -4.59
CA ARG A 452 5.18 -14.99 -3.92
C ARG A 452 5.86 -13.64 -3.85
N LEU A 453 5.60 -12.75 -4.80
CA LEU A 453 6.03 -11.35 -4.69
C LEU A 453 5.43 -10.71 -3.43
N TYR A 454 4.14 -10.91 -3.21
CA TYR A 454 3.44 -10.48 -2.01
C TYR A 454 3.99 -11.18 -0.75
N GLY A 455 4.17 -12.50 -0.78
CA GLY A 455 4.80 -13.25 0.31
C GLY A 455 6.17 -12.71 0.70
N TYR A 456 7.05 -12.46 -0.28
CA TYR A 456 8.37 -11.86 -0.08
C TYR A 456 8.27 -10.46 0.55
N PHE A 457 7.38 -9.59 0.04
CA PHE A 457 7.17 -8.28 0.66
C PHE A 457 6.70 -8.42 2.11
N PHE A 458 5.74 -9.31 2.38
CA PHE A 458 5.19 -9.55 3.72
C PHE A 458 6.23 -10.12 4.70
N GLU A 459 7.08 -11.05 4.27
CA GLU A 459 8.18 -11.56 5.09
C GLU A 459 9.20 -10.45 5.38
N LYS A 460 9.62 -9.68 4.36
CA LYS A 460 10.54 -8.54 4.53
C LYS A 460 9.98 -7.42 5.42
N TRP A 461 8.66 -7.28 5.49
CA TRP A 461 7.99 -6.38 6.43
C TRP A 461 8.00 -6.93 7.86
N LYS A 462 7.71 -8.22 8.05
CA LYS A 462 7.81 -8.91 9.35
C LYS A 462 9.23 -8.85 9.91
N GLU A 463 10.27 -8.82 9.06
CA GLU A 463 11.68 -8.63 9.43
C GLU A 463 12.06 -7.18 9.85
N GLY A 464 11.18 -6.19 9.69
CA GLY A 464 11.45 -4.79 10.09
C GLY A 464 12.39 -4.00 9.17
N ASN A 465 12.94 -4.61 8.12
CA ASN A 465 13.81 -3.99 7.10
C ASN A 465 13.12 -2.90 6.24
N TYR A 466 11.84 -2.63 6.47
CA TYR A 466 11.02 -1.72 5.66
C TYR A 466 11.21 -0.22 5.98
N ARG A 467 12.02 0.15 6.99
CA ARG A 467 12.22 1.56 7.42
C ARG A 467 12.58 2.52 6.27
N ASN A 468 13.40 2.05 5.32
CA ASN A 468 13.85 2.84 4.18
C ASN A 468 12.86 2.77 2.99
N ARG A 469 12.02 1.73 2.91
CA ARG A 469 11.08 1.55 1.79
C ARG A 469 9.72 2.18 2.02
N ALA A 470 9.32 2.50 3.25
CA ALA A 470 8.09 3.27 3.48
C ALA A 470 8.08 4.57 2.65
N GLU A 471 9.25 5.21 2.51
CA GLU A 471 9.49 6.40 1.70
C GLU A 471 9.34 6.13 0.18
N GLU A 472 9.78 4.96 -0.32
CA GLU A 472 9.62 4.59 -1.75
C GLU A 472 8.14 4.49 -2.19
N TYR A 473 7.22 4.19 -1.26
CA TYR A 473 5.78 4.06 -1.53
C TYR A 473 4.96 5.29 -1.10
N GLY A 474 5.62 6.40 -0.75
CA GLY A 474 4.95 7.66 -0.37
C GLY A 474 4.38 7.69 1.05
N PHE A 475 4.80 6.79 1.95
CA PHE A 475 4.46 6.81 3.38
C PHE A 475 5.46 7.67 4.19
N ASP A 476 6.01 8.71 3.57
CA ASP A 476 7.11 9.52 4.06
C ASP A 476 6.74 10.21 5.38
N LYS A 477 5.44 10.50 5.58
CA LYS A 477 4.93 11.31 6.66
C LYS A 477 4.88 10.50 7.96
N LEU A 478 5.31 11.12 9.05
CA LEU A 478 5.35 10.53 10.39
C LEU A 478 4.05 9.78 10.82
N PRO A 479 2.82 10.25 10.52
CA PRO A 479 1.59 9.54 10.86
C PRO A 479 1.42 8.20 10.13
N GLU A 480 1.86 8.11 8.88
CA GLU A 480 1.74 6.92 8.04
C GLU A 480 2.70 5.83 8.51
N ARG A 481 3.94 6.19 8.85
CA ARG A 481 4.92 5.28 9.48
C ARG A 481 4.41 4.70 10.79
N PHE A 482 3.78 5.52 11.64
CA PHE A 482 3.19 5.07 12.90
C PHE A 482 2.00 4.12 12.67
N ALA A 483 1.08 4.47 11.77
CA ALA A 483 -0.07 3.63 11.42
C ALA A 483 0.36 2.28 10.84
N PHE A 484 1.37 2.26 9.97
CA PHE A 484 1.93 1.03 9.41
C PHE A 484 2.67 0.19 10.47
N GLY A 485 3.41 0.84 11.38
CA GLY A 485 4.03 0.17 12.53
C GLY A 485 3.01 -0.51 13.44
N LEU A 486 1.85 0.12 13.70
CA LEU A 486 0.74 -0.51 14.40
C LEU A 486 0.15 -1.68 13.58
N TYR A 487 -0.01 -1.52 12.27
CA TYR A 487 -0.57 -2.55 11.37
C TYR A 487 0.26 -3.85 11.33
N ILE A 488 1.59 -3.76 11.36
CA ILE A 488 2.47 -4.96 11.39
C ILE A 488 2.72 -5.51 12.81
N SER A 489 2.31 -4.78 13.85
CA SER A 489 2.49 -5.22 15.24
C SER A 489 1.52 -6.34 15.64
N CYS A 490 1.70 -6.92 16.84
CA CYS A 490 0.74 -7.85 17.43
C CYS A 490 -0.68 -7.25 17.55
N LEU A 491 -0.81 -5.92 17.67
CA LEU A 491 -2.10 -5.23 17.68
C LEU A 491 -2.73 -5.25 16.29
N GLY A 492 -1.96 -5.04 15.22
CA GLY A 492 -2.46 -5.06 13.84
C GLY A 492 -2.65 -6.45 13.24
N ALA A 493 -2.13 -7.51 13.87
CA ALA A 493 -2.18 -8.90 13.40
C ALA A 493 -3.56 -9.38 12.89
N PRO A 494 -4.72 -9.04 13.50
CA PRO A 494 -6.04 -9.29 12.92
C PRO A 494 -6.23 -8.80 11.48
N LEU A 495 -5.78 -7.58 11.20
CA LEU A 495 -5.89 -6.93 9.89
C LEU A 495 -4.93 -7.57 8.92
N LEU A 496 -3.66 -7.75 9.33
CA LEU A 496 -2.63 -8.39 8.53
C LEU A 496 -3.08 -9.79 8.07
N ASN A 497 -3.59 -10.61 8.97
CA ASN A 497 -4.14 -11.93 8.64
C ASN A 497 -5.35 -11.85 7.69
N ARG A 498 -6.21 -10.83 7.83
CA ARG A 498 -7.38 -10.63 6.95
C ARG A 498 -6.96 -10.25 5.54
N ASP A 499 -5.99 -9.35 5.41
CA ASP A 499 -5.43 -8.88 4.14
C ASP A 499 -4.65 -10.00 3.45
N GLU A 500 -3.80 -10.72 4.17
CA GLU A 500 -3.07 -11.89 3.68
C GLU A 500 -4.06 -12.96 3.17
N ALA A 501 -5.08 -13.31 3.96
CA ALA A 501 -6.13 -14.24 3.54
C ALA A 501 -6.94 -13.74 2.33
N TYR A 502 -7.27 -12.45 2.27
CA TYR A 502 -8.02 -11.86 1.16
C TYR A 502 -7.21 -11.91 -0.14
N PHE A 503 -5.94 -11.49 -0.09
CA PHE A 503 -5.02 -11.55 -1.22
C PHE A 503 -4.86 -12.98 -1.76
N ILE A 504 -4.67 -13.96 -0.87
CA ILE A 504 -4.54 -15.38 -1.24
C ILE A 504 -5.80 -15.88 -1.95
N ASN A 505 -6.98 -15.65 -1.35
CA ASN A 505 -8.25 -16.09 -1.92
C ASN A 505 -8.56 -15.39 -3.26
N TYR A 506 -8.19 -14.11 -3.41
CA TYR A 506 -8.32 -13.38 -4.66
C TYR A 506 -7.53 -14.06 -5.78
N TYR A 507 -6.23 -14.28 -5.60
CA TYR A 507 -5.39 -14.92 -6.61
C TYR A 507 -5.75 -16.40 -6.85
N ALA A 508 -6.21 -17.13 -5.83
CA ALA A 508 -6.77 -18.48 -6.01
C ALA A 508 -8.06 -18.50 -6.84
N GLY A 509 -8.91 -17.47 -6.69
CA GLY A 509 -10.06 -17.27 -7.57
C GLY A 509 -9.65 -16.94 -9.01
N LYS A 510 -8.65 -16.05 -9.19
CA LYS A 510 -8.16 -15.66 -10.52
C LYS A 510 -7.48 -16.81 -11.27
N LEU A 511 -6.80 -17.74 -10.59
CA LEU A 511 -6.21 -18.93 -11.22
C LEU A 511 -7.23 -19.73 -12.05
N LYS A 512 -8.47 -19.86 -11.56
CA LYS A 512 -9.56 -20.58 -12.25
C LYS A 512 -10.13 -19.83 -13.45
N LEU A 513 -9.96 -18.50 -13.48
CA LEU A 513 -10.33 -17.69 -14.63
C LEU A 513 -9.22 -17.70 -15.69
N CYS A 514 -7.95 -17.69 -15.29
CA CYS A 514 -6.81 -17.78 -16.20
C CYS A 514 -6.79 -19.08 -17.03
N SER A 515 -7.31 -20.20 -16.51
CA SER A 515 -7.42 -21.46 -17.28
C SER A 515 -8.59 -21.50 -18.27
N THR A 516 -9.45 -20.47 -18.27
CA THR A 516 -10.51 -20.31 -19.27
C THR A 516 -10.00 -19.37 -20.37
N PRO A 517 -10.04 -19.77 -21.66
CA PRO A 517 -9.66 -18.91 -22.78
C PRO A 517 -10.39 -17.56 -22.73
N PHE A 518 -9.68 -16.45 -22.98
CA PHE A 518 -10.24 -15.11 -22.75
C PHE A 518 -11.48 -14.84 -23.60
N ASN A 519 -11.50 -15.32 -24.85
CA ASN A 519 -12.66 -15.26 -25.74
C ASN A 519 -13.92 -16.03 -25.24
N LYS A 520 -13.76 -16.89 -24.23
CA LYS A 520 -14.85 -17.67 -23.60
C LYS A 520 -15.22 -17.16 -22.20
N LEU A 521 -14.53 -16.14 -21.69
CA LEU A 521 -14.89 -15.50 -20.43
C LEU A 521 -16.13 -14.63 -20.63
N GLU A 522 -17.12 -14.81 -19.76
CA GLU A 522 -18.28 -13.90 -19.72
C GLU A 522 -17.83 -12.50 -19.30
N GLN A 523 -18.38 -11.47 -19.95
CA GLN A 523 -18.01 -10.06 -19.72
C GLN A 523 -18.00 -9.64 -18.24
N ARG A 524 -18.90 -10.20 -17.42
CA ARG A 524 -18.94 -9.93 -15.97
C ARG A 524 -17.63 -10.25 -15.25
N TYR A 525 -16.91 -11.31 -15.65
CA TYR A 525 -15.64 -11.69 -15.02
C TYR A 525 -14.50 -10.78 -15.45
N ILE A 526 -14.55 -10.25 -16.67
CA ILE A 526 -13.65 -9.22 -17.17
C ILE A 526 -13.90 -7.91 -16.40
N GLU A 527 -15.16 -7.49 -16.25
CA GLU A 527 -15.52 -6.34 -15.42
C GLU A 527 -15.15 -6.52 -13.93
N GLU A 528 -15.22 -7.73 -13.38
CA GLU A 528 -14.74 -8.03 -12.02
C GLU A 528 -13.20 -8.15 -11.90
N ASP A 529 -12.48 -8.18 -13.01
CA ASP A 529 -11.02 -8.08 -13.08
C ASP A 529 -10.55 -6.61 -13.18
N ASP A 530 -11.32 -5.80 -13.91
CA ASP A 530 -11.13 -4.35 -14.04
C ASP A 530 -11.49 -3.60 -12.76
N ARG A 531 -12.61 -3.99 -12.12
CA ARG A 531 -13.05 -3.42 -10.86
C ARG A 531 -12.03 -3.81 -9.79
N ARG A 532 -11.13 -2.88 -9.49
CA ARG A 532 -10.51 -2.76 -8.15
C ARG A 532 -11.63 -2.58 -7.13
N LYS A 533 -12.27 -3.67 -6.71
CA LYS A 533 -13.10 -3.69 -5.49
C LYS A 533 -12.17 -3.26 -4.37
N LYS A 534 -12.33 -2.01 -3.94
CA LYS A 534 -11.75 -1.50 -2.69
C LYS A 534 -12.49 -2.14 -1.52
N ASP A 535 -12.39 -3.47 -1.42
CA ASP A 535 -12.61 -4.14 -0.14
C ASP A 535 -11.61 -3.52 0.85
N ASN A 536 -11.99 -3.43 2.12
CA ASN A 536 -11.31 -2.59 3.12
C ASN A 536 -9.91 -3.12 3.55
N CYS A 537 -9.23 -3.87 2.70
CA CYS A 537 -7.93 -4.49 2.89
C CYS A 537 -6.84 -3.51 2.43
N LEU A 538 -6.25 -2.81 3.40
CA LEU A 538 -5.34 -1.67 3.18
C LEU A 538 -4.14 -2.03 2.31
N VAL A 539 -3.51 -3.16 2.60
CA VAL A 539 -2.29 -3.61 1.91
C VAL A 539 -2.63 -4.49 0.72
N ALA A 540 -3.56 -5.42 0.87
CA ALA A 540 -3.90 -6.32 -0.22
C ALA A 540 -4.37 -5.52 -1.45
N GLY A 541 -5.10 -4.43 -1.26
CA GLY A 541 -5.53 -3.52 -2.33
C GLY A 541 -4.41 -2.74 -3.03
N MET A 542 -3.18 -2.72 -2.48
CA MET A 542 -1.99 -2.14 -3.14
C MET A 542 -1.29 -3.13 -4.05
N PHE A 543 -1.28 -4.42 -3.68
CA PHE A 543 -0.61 -5.49 -4.43
C PHE A 543 -1.53 -6.30 -5.33
N ILE A 544 -2.84 -6.24 -5.12
CA ILE A 544 -3.83 -6.74 -6.07
C ILE A 544 -3.77 -5.83 -7.30
N GLY A 545 -3.11 -6.33 -8.34
CA GLY A 545 -3.23 -5.77 -9.67
C GLY A 545 -4.69 -5.84 -10.11
N GLY A 546 -5.21 -4.75 -10.67
CA GLY A 546 -6.33 -4.90 -11.60
C GLY A 546 -5.87 -5.69 -12.82
N TYR A 547 -6.82 -6.23 -13.59
CA TYR A 547 -6.52 -6.89 -14.87
C TYR A 547 -5.65 -8.15 -14.73
N VAL A 548 -5.76 -8.96 -13.66
CA VAL A 548 -4.93 -10.18 -13.48
C VAL A 548 -5.12 -11.18 -14.62
N VAL A 549 -6.36 -11.44 -15.01
CA VAL A 549 -6.71 -12.38 -16.08
C VAL A 549 -6.31 -11.79 -17.44
N TYR A 550 -6.53 -10.50 -17.65
CA TYR A 550 -6.05 -9.81 -18.84
C TYR A 550 -4.51 -9.82 -18.93
N ASN A 551 -3.78 -9.58 -17.84
CA ASN A 551 -2.32 -9.59 -17.79
C ASN A 551 -1.75 -11.00 -18.03
N TYR A 552 -2.44 -12.05 -17.58
CA TYR A 552 -2.10 -13.44 -17.94
C TYR A 552 -2.23 -13.67 -19.45
N ASN A 553 -3.39 -13.31 -20.03
CA ASN A 553 -3.64 -13.48 -21.46
C ASN A 553 -2.75 -12.57 -22.32
N TYR A 554 -2.39 -11.39 -21.84
CA TYR A 554 -1.37 -10.51 -22.42
C TYR A 554 0.00 -11.19 -22.46
N ALA A 555 0.42 -11.81 -21.35
CA ALA A 555 1.67 -12.57 -21.29
C ALA A 555 1.63 -13.76 -22.27
N LYS A 556 0.49 -14.46 -22.36
CA LYS A 556 0.28 -15.55 -23.33
C LYS A 556 0.31 -15.11 -24.79
N ALA A 557 -0.34 -14.01 -25.12
CA ALA A 557 -0.26 -13.40 -26.45
C ALA A 557 1.17 -13.00 -26.77
N SER A 558 1.91 -12.52 -25.75
CA SER A 558 3.32 -12.19 -25.87
C SER A 558 4.19 -13.40 -26.21
N GLU A 559 4.06 -14.51 -25.47
CA GLU A 559 4.75 -15.77 -25.81
C GLU A 559 4.47 -16.20 -27.26
N GLY A 560 3.20 -16.15 -27.68
CA GLY A 560 2.78 -16.55 -29.01
C GLY A 560 3.40 -15.71 -30.13
N TYR A 561 3.35 -14.37 -30.03
CA TYR A 561 3.93 -13.52 -31.09
C TYR A 561 5.45 -13.60 -31.14
N TYR A 562 6.15 -13.73 -30.00
CA TYR A 562 7.61 -13.88 -29.99
C TYR A 562 8.04 -15.23 -30.58
N THR A 563 7.34 -16.31 -30.26
CA THR A 563 7.53 -17.64 -30.87
C THR A 563 7.38 -17.57 -32.40
N LEU A 564 6.33 -16.90 -32.88
CA LEU A 564 6.12 -16.66 -34.32
C LEU A 564 7.22 -15.79 -34.94
N ALA A 565 7.61 -14.69 -34.30
CA ALA A 565 8.64 -13.79 -34.79
C ALA A 565 10.01 -14.49 -34.92
N LEU A 566 10.38 -15.32 -33.93
CA LEU A 566 11.58 -16.16 -33.96
C LEU A 566 11.53 -17.20 -35.10
N ALA A 567 10.39 -17.88 -35.27
CA ALA A 567 10.19 -18.83 -36.36
C ALA A 567 10.28 -18.15 -37.75
N LEU A 568 9.70 -16.97 -37.91
CA LEU A 568 9.79 -16.15 -39.13
C LEU A 568 11.22 -15.68 -39.40
N LYS A 569 11.97 -15.28 -38.36
CA LYS A 569 13.40 -14.90 -38.46
C LYS A 569 14.27 -16.09 -38.89
N ALA A 570 14.05 -17.26 -38.31
CA ALA A 570 14.73 -18.49 -38.69
C ALA A 570 14.38 -18.92 -40.13
N TYR A 571 13.10 -18.85 -40.51
CA TYR A 571 12.64 -19.10 -41.89
C TYR A 571 13.35 -18.18 -42.88
N LYS A 572 13.34 -16.85 -42.66
CA LYS A 572 14.02 -15.91 -43.56
C LYS A 572 15.54 -16.10 -43.61
N SER A 573 16.18 -16.43 -42.49
CA SER A 573 17.62 -16.71 -42.47
C SER A 573 17.99 -17.95 -43.31
N LYS A 574 17.09 -18.94 -43.39
CA LYS A 574 17.27 -20.15 -44.22
C LYS A 574 16.92 -19.93 -45.70
N TYR A 575 15.76 -19.31 -45.97
CA TYR A 575 15.17 -19.22 -47.32
C TYR A 575 15.39 -17.88 -48.04
N GLY A 576 15.93 -16.86 -47.35
CA GLY A 576 16.17 -15.51 -47.89
C GLY A 576 14.99 -14.54 -47.77
N GLU A 577 13.76 -15.06 -47.72
CA GLU A 577 12.53 -14.26 -47.61
C GLU A 577 11.60 -14.70 -46.47
N TYR A 578 10.66 -13.84 -46.07
CA TYR A 578 9.56 -14.23 -45.18
C TYR A 578 8.48 -15.00 -45.95
N PRO A 579 7.77 -15.94 -45.32
CA PRO A 579 6.76 -16.75 -45.99
C PRO A 579 5.51 -15.93 -46.34
N GLU A 580 4.76 -16.37 -47.35
CA GLU A 580 3.45 -15.80 -47.71
C GLU A 580 2.37 -16.03 -46.64
N SER A 581 2.52 -17.04 -45.78
CA SER A 581 1.56 -17.36 -44.73
C SER A 581 2.25 -18.06 -43.56
N LEU A 582 1.63 -18.05 -42.36
CA LEU A 582 2.22 -18.64 -41.17
C LEU A 582 2.39 -20.16 -41.27
N GLU A 583 1.51 -20.86 -42.00
CA GLU A 583 1.54 -22.33 -42.12
C GLU A 583 2.88 -22.83 -42.66
N LYS A 584 3.58 -22.03 -43.48
CA LYS A 584 4.90 -22.37 -44.03
C LYS A 584 6.03 -22.45 -42.97
N VAL A 585 5.85 -21.93 -41.76
CA VAL A 585 6.84 -22.15 -40.67
C VAL A 585 6.67 -23.52 -39.99
N CYS A 586 5.56 -24.23 -40.27
CA CYS A 586 5.31 -25.59 -39.82
C CYS A 586 5.64 -26.61 -40.93
N PRO A 587 6.09 -27.84 -40.60
CA PRO A 587 6.48 -28.30 -39.27
C PRO A 587 7.94 -27.94 -38.90
N GLU A 588 8.75 -27.37 -39.81
CA GLU A 588 10.21 -27.28 -39.62
C GLU A 588 10.63 -26.42 -38.42
N PHE A 589 10.06 -25.22 -38.28
CA PHE A 589 10.44 -24.29 -37.20
C PHE A 589 9.48 -24.38 -36.02
N LEU A 590 8.21 -24.70 -36.28
CA LEU A 590 7.18 -24.91 -35.25
C LEU A 590 6.40 -26.20 -35.52
N ILE A 591 6.19 -27.01 -34.49
CA ILE A 591 5.33 -28.20 -34.55
C ILE A 591 3.87 -27.80 -34.89
N LYS A 592 3.41 -26.67 -34.35
CA LYS A 592 2.11 -26.05 -34.64
C LYS A 592 2.15 -24.56 -34.37
N LEU A 593 1.27 -23.81 -35.03
CA LEU A 593 1.08 -22.39 -34.74
C LEU A 593 0.49 -22.18 -33.33
N PRO A 594 0.93 -21.15 -32.59
CA PRO A 594 0.25 -20.73 -31.37
C PRO A 594 -1.09 -20.07 -31.71
N MET A 595 -2.08 -20.24 -30.83
CA MET A 595 -3.36 -19.53 -30.91
C MET A 595 -3.26 -18.23 -30.11
N ASP A 596 -3.92 -17.18 -30.58
CA ASP A 596 -4.10 -15.93 -29.83
C ASP A 596 -5.08 -16.19 -28.66
N PRO A 597 -4.67 -15.99 -27.40
CA PRO A 597 -5.55 -16.22 -26.25
C PRO A 597 -6.77 -15.29 -26.21
N PHE A 598 -6.72 -14.13 -26.88
CA PHE A 598 -7.79 -13.12 -26.87
C PHE A 598 -8.92 -13.42 -27.85
N SER A 599 -8.63 -13.91 -29.06
CA SER A 599 -9.64 -14.34 -30.04
C SER A 599 -9.96 -15.84 -29.93
N GLY A 600 -9.00 -16.65 -29.49
CA GLY A 600 -9.00 -18.11 -29.62
C GLY A 600 -8.74 -18.61 -31.05
N GLU A 601 -8.35 -17.72 -31.96
CA GLU A 601 -8.03 -17.99 -33.35
C GLU A 601 -6.51 -17.91 -33.60
N GLY A 602 -6.07 -17.87 -34.86
CA GLY A 602 -4.67 -17.61 -35.20
C GLY A 602 -4.27 -16.15 -34.97
N PHE A 603 -2.97 -15.89 -34.81
CA PHE A 603 -2.44 -14.52 -34.85
C PHE A 603 -2.57 -13.93 -36.27
N ILE A 604 -2.79 -12.63 -36.35
CA ILE A 604 -2.88 -11.92 -37.64
C ILE A 604 -1.46 -11.67 -38.15
N TYR A 605 -1.19 -12.10 -39.38
CA TYR A 605 0.11 -11.99 -40.06
C TYR A 605 0.01 -11.17 -41.34
N GLU A 606 0.99 -10.31 -41.57
CA GLU A 606 1.13 -9.49 -42.77
C GLU A 606 2.61 -9.48 -43.22
N LYS A 607 2.90 -9.95 -44.43
CA LYS A 607 4.24 -9.81 -45.05
C LYS A 607 4.40 -8.37 -45.56
N LYS A 608 5.39 -7.63 -45.07
CA LYS A 608 5.61 -6.21 -45.38
C LYS A 608 6.92 -5.99 -46.12
N GLY A 609 6.97 -6.38 -47.39
CA GLY A 609 8.17 -6.31 -48.21
C GLY A 609 9.31 -7.16 -47.62
N ASN A 610 10.40 -6.50 -47.19
CA ASN A 610 11.50 -7.16 -46.47
C ASN A 610 11.21 -7.44 -44.99
N GLY A 611 10.06 -7.02 -44.48
CA GLY A 611 9.59 -7.11 -43.10
C GLY A 611 8.37 -8.01 -42.91
N PHE A 612 7.86 -8.05 -41.68
CA PHE A 612 6.56 -8.62 -41.35
C PHE A 612 5.90 -7.86 -40.20
N ALA A 613 4.58 -7.96 -40.10
CA ALA A 613 3.84 -7.69 -38.87
C ALA A 613 3.15 -8.97 -38.39
N VAL A 614 3.24 -9.26 -37.09
CA VAL A 614 2.41 -10.26 -36.39
C VAL A 614 1.72 -9.53 -35.24
N HIS A 615 0.41 -9.68 -35.09
CA HIS A 615 -0.31 -9.12 -33.95
C HIS A 615 -1.44 -10.01 -33.42
N SER A 616 -1.68 -9.88 -32.12
CA SER A 616 -2.90 -10.34 -31.44
C SER A 616 -3.98 -9.26 -31.57
N VAL A 617 -5.25 -9.67 -31.58
CA VAL A 617 -6.41 -8.75 -31.55
C VAL A 617 -6.50 -7.97 -30.24
N GLY A 618 -5.84 -8.45 -29.17
CA GLY A 618 -5.92 -7.88 -27.84
C GLY A 618 -7.35 -7.84 -27.29
N ARG A 619 -7.60 -6.89 -26.39
CA ARG A 619 -8.94 -6.71 -25.81
C ARG A 619 -9.76 -5.73 -26.64
N VAL A 620 -10.76 -6.26 -27.36
CA VAL A 620 -11.72 -5.47 -28.16
C VAL A 620 -12.93 -5.07 -27.33
N ASP A 621 -12.72 -4.23 -26.31
CA ASP A 621 -13.83 -3.50 -25.67
C ASP A 621 -13.94 -2.12 -26.29
N GLY A 622 -15.10 -1.79 -26.88
CA GLY A 622 -15.35 -0.61 -27.71
C GLY A 622 -15.22 0.79 -27.06
N LYS A 623 -14.50 0.90 -25.94
CA LYS A 623 -14.11 2.15 -25.28
C LYS A 623 -12.59 2.32 -25.16
N PHE A 624 -11.81 1.24 -25.26
CA PHE A 624 -10.35 1.26 -25.20
C PHE A 624 -9.76 0.18 -26.12
N GLN A 625 -9.30 0.58 -27.31
CA GLN A 625 -8.27 -0.19 -27.99
C GLN A 625 -6.97 0.02 -27.21
N TYR A 626 -6.58 -0.98 -26.42
CA TYR A 626 -5.17 -1.12 -26.07
C TYR A 626 -4.39 -1.31 -27.38
N PRO A 627 -3.24 -0.65 -27.56
CA PRO A 627 -2.52 -0.67 -28.82
C PRO A 627 -2.24 -2.12 -29.25
N ASN A 628 -2.48 -2.41 -30.53
CA ASN A 628 -2.36 -3.75 -31.12
C ASN A 628 -1.11 -4.45 -30.59
N LEU A 629 -1.30 -5.62 -29.98
CA LEU A 629 -0.21 -6.38 -29.39
C LEU A 629 0.56 -7.08 -30.51
N GLY A 630 1.46 -6.32 -31.12
CA GLY A 630 2.14 -6.75 -32.31
C GLY A 630 3.59 -6.31 -32.37
N VAL A 631 4.30 -7.02 -33.24
CA VAL A 631 5.66 -6.72 -33.66
C VAL A 631 5.62 -6.45 -35.14
N SER A 632 6.08 -5.26 -35.54
CA SER A 632 6.47 -4.95 -36.91
C SER A 632 8.00 -4.99 -36.99
N CYS A 633 8.54 -5.94 -37.76
CA CYS A 633 9.93 -5.92 -38.19
C CYS A 633 10.02 -5.16 -39.52
N GLU A 634 9.76 -3.86 -39.51
CA GLU A 634 10.05 -2.97 -40.64
C GLU A 634 11.56 -2.62 -40.64
N GLN A 635 12.14 -2.34 -41.82
CA GLN A 635 13.59 -2.18 -42.02
C GLN A 635 14.06 -0.73 -41.86
#